data_AF-A0A1V5URF8-F1
#
_entry.id   AF-A0A1V5URF8-F1
#
_cell.length_a   1.000
_cell.length_b   1.000
_cell.length_c   1.000
_cell.angle_alpha   90.00
_cell.angle_beta   90.00
_cell.angle_gamma   90.00
#
_symmetry.space_group_name_H-M   'P 1'
#
loop_
_entity.id
_entity.type
_entity.pdbx_description
1 polymer ?
#
loop_
_entity_poly.entity_id
_entity_poly.type
_entity_poly.pdbx_seq_one_letter_code
_entity_poly.pdbx_strand_id
1 'polypeptide(L)'
;MIKNFFGAAFIFIFIFIFSGLSYSQTLYQPMNSKTGTQNFEIAYLDESGGARNPVNSTTCASAVSVLKDITLTGISIVSNNAINHSYAMPGSLVSVSFKAVGPLTGAPSVTIAGKPSPVSSSGTNAYTASKIMDSTDAEGVIPFSIIYKNSTGQDCTRSDITSGAPVKFDKTPPALTYVSLASSNIDPSAAIAGDVLTLSYVSSEPLRPNHGFALAGNFVIPYTAGSVNYFAECILDFNDIRAGNAGFSIEFYDLAGNRGADVISTTDATAVTFDTSRPAMKYVSVSSSNTASDRAVTGDTVTLKFASTKTLNAMPAVTIAGRSVEPAAAGCNEYRASYVMAPGDARGRVLFTIDYADTAGLAGNRVTASTDLTSVTFDDTPPPANPKIFKVLVINYDPIVESEGGARLHTLCEGRNDPRPMAEQYINDLKNCSNRNAKYRIVEWLDIDEYPVKKDGFRYTDETFMACLRGQAPWHEPSALDYAAVIKDFNIAWRIKSGEIDEVILFGAHWFGAYESQMAGPTAYWCNSPPITIEEPGKNFVIMWFNYGRGIGEMLENYCHRAESIMDRVYGRAQAGPPQPWEKLNNWQKFTNYDRYDPGRASAGSCHWAPNSLRDYDWGNSRPVFSTCDDWFNWPNLTGAGRIVTCDDWGGGDMREHHKWWLKRIPHAEGVNADGKQNNWWKYIADFNAYPETR
;
A
#
# COMPACT_ATOMS: atom_id res chain seq x y z
N MET A 1 -72.64 30.99 9.36
CA MET A 1 -73.53 30.88 10.55
C MET A 1 -73.27 32.11 11.41
N ILE A 2 -74.01 33.19 11.17
CA ILE A 2 -75.18 33.63 11.95
C ILE A 2 -74.83 34.01 13.39
N LYS A 3 -74.76 35.33 13.59
CA LYS A 3 -75.16 36.15 14.75
C LYS A 3 -74.75 35.67 16.15
N ASN A 4 -73.93 36.49 16.81
CA ASN A 4 -74.23 37.00 18.15
C ASN A 4 -73.51 38.34 18.37
N PHE A 5 -74.07 39.41 17.80
CA PHE A 5 -73.87 40.77 18.30
C PHE A 5 -74.82 40.96 19.49
N PHE A 6 -74.35 40.75 20.72
CA PHE A 6 -75.00 41.32 21.89
C PHE A 6 -74.23 42.58 22.28
N GLY A 7 -74.58 43.70 21.64
CA GLY A 7 -74.28 45.02 22.20
C GLY A 7 -75.20 45.21 23.39
N ALA A 8 -74.63 45.32 24.60
CA ALA A 8 -75.38 45.59 25.81
C ALA A 8 -76.12 46.93 25.69
N ALA A 9 -77.45 46.87 25.59
CA ALA A 9 -78.30 48.04 25.76
C ALA A 9 -78.42 48.32 27.27
N PHE A 10 -77.84 49.43 27.74
CA PHE A 10 -78.03 49.89 29.11
C PHE A 10 -79.38 50.58 29.24
N ILE A 11 -80.25 50.08 30.13
CA ILE A 11 -81.48 50.75 30.56
C ILE A 11 -81.12 51.63 31.76
N PHE A 12 -81.35 52.95 31.67
CA PHE A 12 -81.29 53.84 32.83
C PHE A 12 -82.70 54.09 33.35
N ILE A 13 -82.95 53.72 34.60
CA ILE A 13 -84.15 54.12 35.35
C ILE A 13 -83.72 55.22 36.32
N PHE A 14 -84.23 56.44 36.12
CA PHE A 14 -84.07 57.51 37.10
C PHE A 14 -85.30 57.52 38.02
N ILE A 15 -85.07 57.38 39.33
CA ILE A 15 -86.09 57.55 40.38
C ILE A 15 -85.76 58.85 41.11
N PHE A 16 -86.64 59.84 41.01
CA PHE A 16 -86.56 61.05 41.84
C PHE A 16 -87.55 60.92 43.00
N ILE A 17 -87.06 61.05 44.23
CA ILE A 17 -87.89 61.05 45.44
C ILE A 17 -87.99 62.49 45.94
N PHE A 18 -89.14 63.11 45.73
CA PHE A 18 -89.58 64.24 46.53
C PHE A 18 -90.82 63.81 47.32
N SER A 19 -90.93 64.33 48.55
CA SER A 19 -91.95 63.98 49.54
C SER A 19 -93.34 63.80 48.93
N GLY A 20 -93.76 62.55 48.76
CA GLY A 20 -95.17 62.15 48.73
C GLY A 20 -95.77 61.61 47.43
N LEU A 21 -95.18 61.77 46.24
CA LEU A 21 -95.76 61.22 44.99
C LEU A 21 -94.67 60.76 44.01
N SER A 22 -94.76 59.51 43.55
CA SER A 22 -93.83 58.92 42.59
C SER A 22 -94.37 59.03 41.15
N TYR A 23 -93.56 59.56 40.23
CA TYR A 23 -93.82 59.47 38.79
C TYR A 23 -92.60 58.85 38.10
N SER A 24 -92.82 57.88 37.21
CA SER A 24 -91.75 57.29 36.39
C SER A 24 -92.00 57.58 34.92
N GLN A 25 -90.98 58.02 34.19
CA GLN A 25 -91.00 58.06 32.73
C GLN A 25 -89.80 57.29 32.19
N THR A 26 -90.02 56.43 31.20
CA THR A 26 -88.98 55.62 30.55
C THR A 26 -88.64 56.23 29.19
N LEU A 27 -87.38 56.58 28.96
CA LEU A 27 -86.86 57.06 27.67
C LEU A 27 -85.96 56.00 27.04
N TYR A 28 -86.15 55.73 25.74
CA TYR A 28 -85.35 54.80 24.95
C TYR A 28 -84.56 55.59 23.89
N GLN A 29 -83.22 55.51 23.92
CA GLN A 29 -82.39 55.87 22.76
C GLN A 29 -81.14 54.97 22.66
N PRO A 30 -80.74 54.56 21.43
CA PRO A 30 -79.53 53.78 21.19
C PRO A 30 -78.30 54.72 21.07
N MET A 31 -77.25 54.50 21.86
CA MET A 31 -75.98 55.22 21.68
C MET A 31 -75.14 54.58 20.59
N ASN A 32 -74.95 55.29 19.47
CA ASN A 32 -73.80 55.11 18.59
C ASN A 32 -72.62 55.93 19.13
N SER A 33 -71.43 55.34 19.09
CA SER A 33 -70.17 55.85 19.59
C SER A 33 -69.86 57.29 19.18
N LYS A 34 -69.94 58.25 20.11
CA LYS A 34 -69.09 59.45 20.21
C LYS A 34 -69.41 60.23 21.50
N THR A 35 -68.36 60.71 22.16
CA THR A 35 -68.37 61.47 23.42
C THR A 35 -68.95 62.89 23.25
N GLY A 36 -69.87 63.29 24.12
CA GLY A 36 -70.35 64.68 24.26
C GLY A 36 -71.38 64.83 25.40
N THR A 37 -71.35 65.96 26.10
CA THR A 37 -72.31 66.32 27.17
C THR A 37 -73.67 66.63 26.56
N GLN A 38 -74.74 65.96 27.03
CA GLN A 38 -76.13 66.35 26.73
C GLN A 38 -76.75 67.00 27.97
N ASN A 39 -77.36 68.17 27.79
CA ASN A 39 -78.14 68.86 28.82
C ASN A 39 -79.62 68.49 28.66
N PHE A 40 -80.33 68.27 29.77
CA PHE A 40 -81.77 68.05 29.80
C PHE A 40 -82.45 69.24 30.48
N GLU A 41 -83.51 69.79 29.87
CA GLU A 41 -84.41 70.76 30.52
C GLU A 41 -85.66 70.05 31.04
N ILE A 42 -86.09 70.38 32.26
CA ILE A 42 -87.36 69.93 32.83
C ILE A 42 -88.15 71.15 33.30
N ALA A 43 -89.36 71.34 32.78
CA ALA A 43 -90.33 72.33 33.26
C ALA A 43 -91.41 71.66 34.13
N TYR A 44 -91.79 72.30 35.24
CA TYR A 44 -92.92 71.88 36.08
C TYR A 44 -93.93 73.04 36.22
N LEU A 45 -95.23 72.71 36.28
CA LEU A 45 -96.35 73.61 36.59
C LEU A 45 -97.02 73.15 37.90
N ASP A 46 -97.46 74.08 38.75
CA ASP A 46 -98.36 73.77 39.88
C ASP A 46 -99.83 74.14 39.58
N GLU A 47 -100.77 73.62 40.39
CA GLU A 47 -102.22 73.70 40.20
C GLU A 47 -102.85 75.10 40.45
N SER A 48 -102.07 76.19 40.51
CA SER A 48 -102.62 77.54 40.72
C SER A 48 -102.35 78.56 39.60
N GLY A 49 -101.72 78.15 38.49
CA GLY A 49 -101.68 78.95 37.26
C GLY A 49 -100.94 80.30 37.34
N GLY A 50 -100.08 80.53 38.34
CA GLY A 50 -99.27 81.74 38.48
C GLY A 50 -97.79 81.50 38.21
N ALA A 51 -97.28 81.99 37.08
CA ALA A 51 -95.86 81.88 36.72
C ALA A 51 -94.94 82.68 37.66
N ARG A 52 -93.92 82.04 38.23
CA ARG A 52 -92.70 82.72 38.72
C ARG A 52 -91.44 82.11 38.11
N ASN A 53 -90.49 83.00 37.87
CA ASN A 53 -89.19 82.79 37.22
C ASN A 53 -88.32 81.70 37.88
N PRO A 54 -87.41 81.07 37.10
CA PRO A 54 -86.67 79.88 37.49
C PRO A 54 -85.67 80.13 38.62
N VAL A 55 -85.58 79.16 39.53
CA VAL A 55 -84.45 79.04 40.47
C VAL A 55 -83.25 78.54 39.66
N ASN A 56 -82.29 79.43 39.41
CA ASN A 56 -80.93 79.04 39.05
C ASN A 56 -80.27 78.41 40.28
N SER A 57 -80.42 77.11 40.47
CA SER A 57 -79.47 76.33 41.28
C SER A 57 -78.53 75.58 40.35
N THR A 58 -77.38 76.19 40.09
CA THR A 58 -76.23 75.53 39.50
C THR A 58 -75.71 74.46 40.46
N THR A 59 -75.27 73.32 39.91
CA THR A 59 -74.55 72.19 40.52
C THR A 59 -75.36 70.95 40.95
N CYS A 60 -75.61 70.09 39.97
CA CYS A 60 -75.45 68.64 40.12
C CYS A 60 -75.00 68.06 38.77
N ALA A 61 -73.72 68.29 38.42
CA ALA A 61 -73.08 67.55 37.35
C ALA A 61 -72.76 66.14 37.86
N SER A 62 -73.68 65.19 37.67
CA SER A 62 -73.35 63.78 37.82
C SER A 62 -72.71 63.31 36.52
N ALA A 63 -71.38 63.35 36.45
CA ALA A 63 -70.63 62.66 35.41
C ALA A 63 -70.72 61.15 35.68
N VAL A 64 -71.48 60.42 34.86
CA VAL A 64 -71.46 58.95 34.86
C VAL A 64 -70.23 58.50 34.06
N SER A 65 -69.19 58.06 34.76
CA SER A 65 -68.04 57.38 34.15
C SER A 65 -68.37 55.89 33.97
N VAL A 66 -68.47 55.44 32.72
CA VAL A 66 -68.49 54.00 32.41
C VAL A 66 -67.07 53.47 32.64
N LEU A 67 -66.85 52.74 33.73
CA LEU A 67 -65.56 52.11 34.03
C LEU A 67 -65.30 50.99 33.01
N LYS A 68 -64.20 51.09 32.26
CA LYS A 68 -63.70 50.02 31.40
C LYS A 68 -62.99 48.99 32.28
N ASP A 69 -63.32 47.70 32.16
CA ASP A 69 -62.66 46.63 32.91
C ASP A 69 -61.16 46.56 32.59
N ILE A 70 -60.32 46.47 33.64
CA ILE A 70 -58.87 46.33 33.50
C ILE A 70 -58.56 44.90 33.02
N THR A 71 -58.05 44.78 31.79
CA THR A 71 -57.60 43.52 31.20
C THR A 71 -56.07 43.42 31.23
N LEU A 72 -55.54 42.27 31.63
CA LEU A 72 -54.12 41.95 31.46
C LEU A 72 -53.88 41.33 30.08
N THR A 73 -52.85 41.82 29.40
CA THR A 73 -52.44 41.39 28.05
C THR A 73 -50.94 41.09 28.04
N GLY A 74 -50.52 40.22 27.12
CA GLY A 74 -49.10 39.87 26.99
C GLY A 74 -48.52 39.18 28.23
N ILE A 75 -49.32 38.36 28.91
CA ILE A 75 -48.85 37.56 30.06
C ILE A 75 -47.90 36.48 29.52
N SER A 76 -46.63 36.59 29.87
CA SER A 76 -45.56 35.68 29.47
C SER A 76 -44.72 35.27 30.67
N ILE A 77 -44.25 34.03 30.68
CA ILE A 77 -43.24 33.53 31.61
C ILE A 77 -41.99 33.14 30.81
N VAL A 78 -40.81 33.55 31.26
CA VAL A 78 -39.53 33.26 30.59
C VAL A 78 -38.46 32.93 31.61
N SER A 79 -37.56 32.01 31.27
CA SER A 79 -36.34 31.75 32.03
C SER A 79 -35.17 32.54 31.44
N ASN A 80 -34.22 32.95 32.28
CA ASN A 80 -32.94 33.51 31.84
C ASN A 80 -31.92 32.44 31.39
N ASN A 81 -32.33 31.17 31.32
CA ASN A 81 -31.48 30.08 30.89
C ASN A 81 -30.99 30.32 29.47
N ALA A 82 -29.69 30.57 29.32
CA ALA A 82 -29.06 30.89 28.04
C ALA A 82 -29.08 29.74 27.02
N ILE A 83 -29.35 28.50 27.47
CA ILE A 83 -29.45 27.33 26.60
C ILE A 83 -30.88 27.21 26.04
N ASN A 84 -31.89 27.29 26.90
CA ASN A 84 -33.29 27.21 26.49
C ASN A 84 -34.20 28.00 27.43
N HIS A 85 -34.80 29.08 26.93
CA HIS A 85 -35.67 29.97 27.71
C HIS A 85 -36.96 29.29 28.20
N SER A 86 -37.31 28.12 27.64
CA SER A 86 -38.44 27.30 28.07
C SER A 86 -38.10 26.39 29.25
N TYR A 87 -36.84 26.35 29.69
CA TYR A 87 -36.37 25.54 30.80
C TYR A 87 -35.69 26.40 31.87
N ALA A 88 -35.85 26.02 33.13
CA ALA A 88 -35.15 26.61 34.26
C ALA A 88 -34.50 25.49 35.07
N MET A 89 -33.32 25.74 35.60
CA MET A 89 -32.61 24.85 36.52
C MET A 89 -32.27 25.62 37.81
N PRO A 90 -31.76 24.99 38.88
CA PRO A 90 -31.34 25.72 40.08
C PRO A 90 -30.40 26.89 39.74
N GLY A 91 -30.75 28.09 40.21
CA GLY A 91 -30.05 29.35 39.92
C GLY A 91 -30.61 30.15 38.74
N SER A 92 -31.50 29.58 37.91
CA SER A 92 -32.16 30.33 36.83
C SER A 92 -33.13 31.38 37.40
N LEU A 93 -33.12 32.57 36.82
CA LEU A 93 -34.11 33.62 37.05
C LEU A 93 -35.31 33.41 36.12
N VAL A 94 -36.47 33.16 36.69
CA VAL A 94 -37.74 33.05 35.97
C VAL A 94 -38.53 34.32 36.17
N SER A 95 -38.98 34.93 35.07
CA SER A 95 -39.67 36.21 35.05
C SER A 95 -41.06 36.07 34.43
N VAL A 96 -42.07 36.56 35.13
CA VAL A 96 -43.43 36.73 34.63
C VAL A 96 -43.64 38.21 34.29
N SER A 97 -43.97 38.50 33.03
CA SER A 97 -44.24 39.85 32.54
C SER A 97 -45.67 39.97 32.03
N PHE A 98 -46.30 41.12 32.26
CA PHE A 98 -47.65 41.42 31.78
C PHE A 98 -47.90 42.92 31.66
N LYS A 99 -48.91 43.30 30.87
CA LYS A 99 -49.35 44.69 30.70
C LYS A 99 -50.82 44.86 31.05
N ALA A 100 -51.14 45.89 31.83
CA ALA A 100 -52.51 46.27 32.11
C ALA A 100 -53.03 47.26 31.04
N VAL A 101 -54.23 47.01 30.51
CA VAL A 101 -54.93 47.94 29.63
C VAL A 101 -55.63 49.00 30.48
N GLY A 102 -54.83 49.96 30.98
CA GLY A 102 -55.25 51.00 31.93
C GLY A 102 -54.43 50.97 33.24
N PRO A 103 -54.46 52.04 34.04
CA PRO A 103 -53.75 52.07 35.32
C PRO A 103 -54.40 51.12 36.33
N LEU A 104 -53.58 50.33 37.04
CA LEU A 104 -54.05 49.50 38.15
C LEU A 104 -54.40 50.37 39.36
N THR A 105 -55.44 50.00 40.11
CA THR A 105 -55.90 50.71 41.33
C THR A 105 -55.17 50.22 42.60
N GLY A 106 -54.01 49.58 42.44
CA GLY A 106 -53.15 49.07 43.49
C GLY A 106 -51.93 48.34 42.91
N ALA A 107 -50.93 48.07 43.74
CA ALA A 107 -49.78 47.27 43.32
C ALA A 107 -50.22 45.80 43.12
N PRO A 108 -49.92 45.17 41.97
CA PRO A 108 -50.19 43.75 41.79
C PRO A 108 -49.24 42.90 42.64
N SER A 109 -49.67 41.70 43.01
CA SER A 109 -48.83 40.68 43.63
C SER A 109 -48.71 39.47 42.72
N VAL A 110 -47.52 38.86 42.68
CA VAL A 110 -47.26 37.68 41.84
C VAL A 110 -46.64 36.59 42.68
N THR A 111 -47.07 35.35 42.45
CA THR A 111 -46.36 34.15 42.92
C THR A 111 -45.76 33.42 41.72
N ILE A 112 -44.54 32.91 41.87
CA ILE A 112 -43.86 32.05 40.89
C ILE A 112 -43.40 30.81 41.64
N ALA A 113 -43.70 29.62 41.10
CA ALA A 113 -43.52 28.35 41.80
C ALA A 113 -44.18 28.31 43.20
N GLY A 114 -45.33 28.97 43.35
CA GLY A 114 -46.07 29.07 44.62
C GLY A 114 -45.44 29.99 45.68
N LYS A 115 -44.29 30.63 45.40
CA LYS A 115 -43.62 31.56 46.32
C LYS A 115 -43.88 33.01 45.91
N PRO A 116 -44.15 33.95 46.84
CA PRO A 116 -44.28 35.38 46.54
C PRO A 116 -43.04 35.92 45.82
N SER A 117 -43.24 36.66 44.72
CA SER A 117 -42.17 37.18 43.86
C SER A 117 -42.28 38.71 43.77
N PRO A 118 -41.21 39.47 44.06
CA PRO A 118 -41.23 40.93 44.00
C PRO A 118 -41.63 41.44 42.62
N VAL A 119 -42.56 42.39 42.57
CA VAL A 119 -43.04 42.99 41.32
C VAL A 119 -42.42 44.37 41.12
N SER A 120 -41.82 44.59 39.96
CA SER A 120 -41.31 45.89 39.54
C SER A 120 -42.07 46.43 38.33
N SER A 121 -42.14 47.76 38.21
CA SER A 121 -42.65 48.42 37.01
C SER A 121 -41.57 48.39 35.93
N SER A 122 -41.91 47.87 34.75
CA SER A 122 -41.02 47.77 33.58
C SER A 122 -41.41 48.74 32.46
N GLY A 123 -42.26 49.73 32.76
CA GLY A 123 -42.75 50.75 31.83
C GLY A 123 -44.18 51.19 32.17
N THR A 124 -44.78 52.04 31.34
CA THR A 124 -46.17 52.51 31.56
C THR A 124 -47.13 51.33 31.55
N ASN A 125 -47.75 51.04 32.70
CA ASN A 125 -48.67 49.91 32.93
C ASN A 125 -48.09 48.53 32.60
N ALA A 126 -46.75 48.39 32.64
CA ALA A 126 -46.05 47.13 32.41
C ALA A 126 -45.36 46.67 33.69
N TYR A 127 -45.49 45.39 34.02
CA TYR A 127 -45.01 44.82 35.26
C TYR A 127 -44.21 43.57 34.99
N THR A 128 -43.16 43.34 35.78
CA THR A 128 -42.38 42.10 35.79
C THR A 128 -42.17 41.64 37.22
N ALA A 129 -42.42 40.36 37.46
CA ALA A 129 -42.07 39.68 38.70
C ALA A 129 -41.05 38.61 38.40
N SER A 130 -40.03 38.46 39.25
CA SER A 130 -38.96 37.48 39.02
C SER A 130 -38.64 36.67 40.26
N LYS A 131 -38.24 35.42 40.04
CA LYS A 131 -37.79 34.50 41.08
C LYS A 131 -36.57 33.72 40.61
N ILE A 132 -35.55 33.65 41.46
CA ILE A 132 -34.45 32.70 41.26
C ILE A 132 -34.94 31.33 41.74
N MET A 133 -34.86 30.33 40.87
CA MET A 133 -35.24 28.96 41.17
C MET A 133 -34.16 28.28 42.02
N ASP A 134 -34.55 27.39 42.92
CA ASP A 134 -33.68 26.69 43.84
C ASP A 134 -34.03 25.18 43.92
N SER A 135 -33.20 24.38 44.59
CA SER A 135 -33.37 22.92 44.64
C SER A 135 -34.64 22.44 45.36
N THR A 136 -35.28 23.31 46.16
CA THR A 136 -36.53 23.01 46.88
C THR A 136 -37.77 23.18 46.00
N ASP A 137 -37.66 23.87 44.87
CA ASP A 137 -38.78 24.03 43.94
C ASP A 137 -39.18 22.69 43.30
N ALA A 138 -40.47 22.56 43.00
CA ALA A 138 -41.04 21.37 42.38
C ALA A 138 -40.68 21.29 40.90
N GLU A 139 -40.32 20.09 40.46
CA GLU A 139 -40.02 19.76 39.06
C GLU A 139 -41.27 19.85 38.19
N GLY A 140 -41.11 20.21 36.92
CA GLY A 140 -42.20 20.31 35.94
C GLY A 140 -42.56 21.75 35.59
N VAL A 141 -43.75 21.95 34.99
CA VAL A 141 -44.20 23.28 34.54
C VAL A 141 -44.33 24.23 35.74
N ILE A 142 -43.67 25.39 35.66
CA ILE A 142 -43.66 26.38 36.74
C ILE A 142 -45.01 27.09 36.82
N PRO A 143 -45.78 26.93 37.91
CA PRO A 143 -47.02 27.65 38.09
C PRO A 143 -46.73 29.11 38.49
N PHE A 144 -47.56 30.03 38.02
CA PHE A 144 -47.59 31.41 38.52
C PHE A 144 -49.02 31.90 38.73
N SER A 145 -49.19 32.90 39.58
CA SER A 145 -50.47 33.58 39.78
C SER A 145 -50.24 35.07 39.98
N ILE A 146 -50.98 35.87 39.21
CA ILE A 146 -50.99 37.34 39.28
C ILE A 146 -52.30 37.75 39.94
N ILE A 147 -52.22 38.43 41.07
CA ILE A 147 -53.36 39.07 41.74
C ILE A 147 -53.26 40.58 41.52
N TYR A 148 -54.31 41.18 40.98
CA TYR A 148 -54.37 42.62 40.69
C TYR A 148 -55.75 43.19 41.03
N LYS A 149 -55.81 44.50 41.29
CA LYS A 149 -57.09 45.19 41.53
C LYS A 149 -57.68 45.74 40.24
N ASN A 150 -58.96 45.47 40.01
CA ASN A 150 -59.71 46.03 38.88
C ASN A 150 -60.03 47.53 39.10
N SER A 151 -60.72 48.17 38.15
CA SER A 151 -61.06 49.59 38.21
C SER A 151 -61.97 49.97 39.40
N THR A 152 -62.60 49.00 40.05
CA THR A 152 -63.42 49.16 41.28
C THR A 152 -62.69 48.77 42.58
N GLY A 153 -61.43 48.34 42.49
CA GLY A 153 -60.61 47.98 43.67
C GLY A 153 -60.76 46.54 44.18
N GLN A 154 -61.46 45.66 43.43
CA GLN A 154 -61.61 44.24 43.76
C GLN A 154 -60.43 43.41 43.22
N ASP A 155 -59.98 42.42 43.99
CA ASP A 155 -58.91 41.51 43.59
C ASP A 155 -59.38 40.55 42.48
N CYS A 156 -58.56 40.44 41.44
CA CYS A 156 -58.72 39.56 40.29
C CYS A 156 -57.48 38.68 40.15
N THR A 157 -57.62 37.44 39.72
CA THR A 157 -56.51 36.48 39.58
C THR A 157 -56.34 35.99 38.14
N ARG A 158 -55.09 35.89 37.67
CA ARG A 158 -54.72 35.31 36.37
C ARG A 158 -53.52 34.38 36.53
N SER A 159 -53.57 33.23 35.87
CA SER A 159 -52.51 32.20 35.90
C SER A 159 -52.25 31.58 34.52
N ASP A 160 -52.87 32.12 33.48
CA ASP A 160 -52.75 31.68 32.10
C ASP A 160 -51.70 32.51 31.35
N ILE A 161 -51.04 31.85 30.40
CA ILE A 161 -50.08 32.47 29.48
C ILE A 161 -50.84 32.93 28.25
N THR A 162 -50.78 34.23 27.95
CA THR A 162 -51.43 34.82 26.75
C THR A 162 -50.43 35.17 25.66
N SER A 163 -49.12 35.01 25.93
CA SER A 163 -48.03 35.20 24.97
C SER A 163 -46.83 34.33 25.35
N GLY A 164 -46.37 33.48 24.44
CA GLY A 164 -45.23 32.57 24.67
C GLY A 164 -45.64 31.16 25.12
N ALA A 165 -44.69 30.42 25.70
CA ALA A 165 -44.84 29.03 26.15
C ALA A 165 -44.58 28.92 27.66
N PRO A 166 -45.07 27.87 28.34
CA PRO A 166 -44.72 27.62 29.74
C PRO A 166 -43.23 27.32 29.91
N VAL A 167 -42.68 27.70 31.06
CA VAL A 167 -41.32 27.32 31.47
C VAL A 167 -41.40 26.05 32.33
N LYS A 168 -40.57 25.05 32.03
CA LYS A 168 -40.39 23.83 32.83
C LYS A 168 -39.18 23.99 33.76
N PHE A 169 -39.36 23.77 35.05
CA PHE A 169 -38.24 23.60 35.98
C PHE A 169 -37.75 22.16 35.93
N ASP A 170 -36.47 21.99 35.68
CA ASP A 170 -35.80 20.71 35.55
C ASP A 170 -34.51 20.74 36.35
N LYS A 171 -34.42 19.85 37.34
CA LYS A 171 -33.24 19.75 38.23
C LYS A 171 -32.62 18.36 38.21
N THR A 172 -33.18 17.45 37.42
CA THR A 172 -32.73 16.08 37.32
C THR A 172 -31.68 15.98 36.22
N PRO A 173 -30.44 15.56 36.53
CA PRO A 173 -29.46 15.32 35.48
C PRO A 173 -29.87 14.18 34.55
N PRO A 174 -29.56 14.26 33.25
CA PRO A 174 -29.81 13.17 32.32
C PRO A 174 -28.88 11.97 32.61
N ALA A 175 -29.34 10.76 32.29
CA ALA A 175 -28.56 9.52 32.34
C ALA A 175 -28.54 8.82 30.97
N LEU A 176 -27.47 8.09 30.66
CA LEU A 176 -27.45 7.18 29.51
C LEU A 176 -27.87 5.77 29.96
N THR A 177 -28.98 5.29 29.42
CA THR A 177 -29.59 3.99 29.79
C THR A 177 -29.08 2.84 28.94
N TYR A 178 -28.49 3.15 27.77
CA TYR A 178 -27.88 2.18 26.87
C TYR A 178 -26.71 2.86 26.14
N VAL A 179 -25.58 2.16 26.02
CA VAL A 179 -24.39 2.56 25.25
C VAL A 179 -23.77 1.32 24.63
N SER A 180 -23.52 1.36 23.33
CA SER A 180 -22.97 0.27 22.52
C SER A 180 -21.98 0.80 21.48
N LEU A 181 -20.95 0.02 21.17
CA LEU A 181 -19.89 0.37 20.24
C LEU A 181 -19.65 -0.77 19.24
N ALA A 182 -19.69 -0.47 17.95
CA ALA A 182 -19.42 -1.43 16.88
C ALA A 182 -18.66 -0.78 15.73
N SER A 183 -17.88 -1.57 15.00
CA SER A 183 -17.28 -1.15 13.74
C SER A 183 -18.10 -1.62 12.53
N SER A 184 -17.80 -1.06 11.36
CA SER A 184 -18.28 -1.56 10.06
C SER A 184 -17.52 -2.78 9.54
N ASN A 185 -16.56 -3.31 10.31
CA ASN A 185 -15.79 -4.47 9.92
C ASN A 185 -16.67 -5.73 9.90
N ILE A 186 -16.20 -6.80 9.26
CA ILE A 186 -16.92 -8.09 9.23
C ILE A 186 -17.06 -8.68 10.64
N ASP A 187 -16.06 -8.49 11.49
CA ASP A 187 -16.15 -8.68 12.93
C ASP A 187 -16.40 -7.31 13.58
N PRO A 188 -17.61 -7.02 14.08
CA PRO A 188 -17.93 -5.70 14.63
C PRO A 188 -17.13 -5.34 15.89
N SER A 189 -16.38 -6.28 16.47
CA SER A 189 -15.47 -6.06 17.61
C SER A 189 -14.02 -5.77 17.19
N ALA A 190 -13.70 -5.85 15.90
CA ALA A 190 -12.40 -5.51 15.34
C ALA A 190 -12.53 -4.32 14.39
N ALA A 191 -11.46 -3.55 14.22
CA ALA A 191 -11.43 -2.49 13.21
C ALA A 191 -10.03 -2.32 12.62
N ILE A 192 -9.98 -1.92 11.36
CA ILE A 192 -8.78 -1.50 10.63
C ILE A 192 -8.97 -0.07 10.11
N ALA A 193 -7.90 0.56 9.62
CA ALA A 193 -8.00 1.90 9.06
C ALA A 193 -8.97 1.91 7.85
N GLY A 194 -9.89 2.87 7.84
CA GLY A 194 -10.98 2.99 6.87
C GLY A 194 -12.33 2.45 7.35
N ASP A 195 -12.37 1.65 8.42
CA ASP A 195 -13.64 1.22 9.02
C ASP A 195 -14.35 2.40 9.73
N VAL A 196 -15.68 2.38 9.68
CA VAL A 196 -16.54 3.31 10.43
C VAL A 196 -16.78 2.73 11.81
N LEU A 197 -16.45 3.49 12.85
CA LEU A 197 -16.78 3.20 14.23
C LEU A 197 -18.08 3.92 14.61
N THR A 198 -19.08 3.17 15.05
CA THR A 198 -20.40 3.68 15.43
C THR A 198 -20.64 3.50 16.93
N LEU A 199 -20.82 4.61 17.64
CA LEU A 199 -21.26 4.64 19.03
C LEU A 199 -22.76 4.95 19.08
N SER A 200 -23.56 4.04 19.64
CA SER A 200 -25.01 4.17 19.78
C SER A 200 -25.39 4.31 21.26
N TYR A 201 -26.22 5.29 21.61
CA TYR A 201 -26.65 5.46 23.00
C TYR A 201 -28.07 6.02 23.15
N VAL A 202 -28.70 5.71 24.29
CA VAL A 202 -30.05 6.14 24.64
C VAL A 202 -30.02 6.93 25.94
N SER A 203 -30.57 8.14 25.95
CA SER A 203 -30.67 8.96 27.16
C SER A 203 -32.04 8.84 27.85
N SER A 204 -32.10 9.13 29.15
CA SER A 204 -33.35 9.20 29.92
C SER A 204 -34.27 10.34 29.47
N GLU A 205 -33.73 11.34 28.78
CA GLU A 205 -34.46 12.51 28.29
C GLU A 205 -33.73 13.18 27.11
N PRO A 206 -34.36 14.15 26.41
CA PRO A 206 -33.71 14.87 25.32
C PRO A 206 -32.48 15.66 25.79
N LEU A 207 -31.35 15.41 25.15
CA LEU A 207 -30.09 16.11 25.35
C LEU A 207 -30.00 17.39 24.52
N ARG A 208 -29.17 18.32 24.99
CA ARG A 208 -28.82 19.54 24.26
C ARG A 208 -28.24 19.19 22.88
N PRO A 209 -28.66 19.87 21.80
CA PRO A 209 -28.02 19.70 20.50
C PRO A 209 -26.53 20.05 20.52
N ASN A 210 -25.76 19.41 19.63
CA ASN A 210 -24.35 19.71 19.38
C ASN A 210 -23.41 19.55 20.59
N HIS A 211 -23.63 18.58 21.49
CA HIS A 211 -22.59 18.18 22.45
C HIS A 211 -21.52 17.34 21.74
N GLY A 212 -20.35 17.92 21.48
CA GLY A 212 -19.25 17.17 20.88
C GLY A 212 -18.41 16.44 21.91
N PHE A 213 -17.88 15.27 21.55
CA PHE A 213 -17.05 14.46 22.44
C PHE A 213 -16.00 13.66 21.66
N ALA A 214 -15.11 12.96 22.37
CA ALA A 214 -14.07 12.13 21.75
C ALA A 214 -14.53 10.69 21.56
N LEU A 215 -14.41 10.17 20.33
CA LEU A 215 -14.62 8.78 19.94
C LEU A 215 -13.37 8.28 19.20
N ALA A 216 -12.65 7.32 19.79
CA ALA A 216 -11.35 6.86 19.33
C ALA A 216 -10.36 8.00 19.07
N GLY A 217 -10.33 9.01 19.96
CA GLY A 217 -9.48 10.19 19.80
C GLY A 217 -10.00 11.26 18.82
N ASN A 218 -11.00 10.94 18.00
CA ASN A 218 -11.64 11.88 17.07
C ASN A 218 -12.74 12.69 17.76
N PHE A 219 -12.79 14.00 17.49
CA PHE A 219 -13.92 14.83 17.91
C PHE A 219 -15.13 14.57 17.02
N VAL A 220 -16.21 14.08 17.62
CA VAL A 220 -17.47 13.76 16.92
C VAL A 220 -18.61 14.59 17.48
N ILE A 221 -19.55 14.95 16.61
CA ILE A 221 -20.83 15.55 17.01
C ILE A 221 -21.92 14.50 16.74
N PRO A 222 -22.65 14.05 17.77
CA PRO A 222 -23.68 13.04 17.62
C PRO A 222 -24.89 13.59 16.88
N TYR A 223 -25.58 12.71 16.16
CA TYR A 223 -26.88 12.98 15.58
C TYR A 223 -27.96 12.14 16.28
N THR A 224 -29.21 12.61 16.23
CA THR A 224 -30.34 12.01 16.96
C THR A 224 -31.29 11.29 16.00
N ALA A 225 -31.72 10.08 16.35
CA ALA A 225 -32.83 9.38 15.69
C ALA A 225 -34.03 9.32 16.66
N GLY A 226 -34.98 10.25 16.51
CA GLY A 226 -36.08 10.44 17.45
C GLY A 226 -35.75 11.44 18.55
N SER A 227 -36.27 11.24 19.77
CA SER A 227 -36.12 12.20 20.88
C SER A 227 -34.99 11.90 21.85
N VAL A 228 -34.54 10.64 21.94
CA VAL A 228 -33.58 10.19 22.97
C VAL A 228 -32.53 9.16 22.49
N ASN A 229 -32.55 8.75 21.20
CA ASN A 229 -31.54 7.85 20.65
C ASN A 229 -30.51 8.67 19.86
N TYR A 230 -29.24 8.41 20.11
CA TYR A 230 -28.12 9.16 19.55
C TYR A 230 -27.09 8.22 18.95
N PHE A 231 -26.45 8.70 17.89
CA PHE A 231 -25.39 8.02 17.17
C PHE A 231 -24.23 8.97 16.98
N ALA A 232 -23.01 8.47 17.10
CA ALA A 232 -21.81 9.18 16.69
C ALA A 232 -20.92 8.25 15.89
N GLU A 233 -20.35 8.77 14.82
CA GLU A 233 -19.56 7.99 13.86
C GLU A 233 -18.22 8.69 13.62
N CYS A 234 -17.15 7.91 13.53
CA CYS A 234 -15.87 8.35 12.98
C CYS A 234 -15.30 7.28 12.07
N ILE A 235 -14.51 7.69 11.08
CA ILE A 235 -13.72 6.76 10.26
C ILE A 235 -12.35 6.67 10.92
N LEU A 236 -11.89 5.46 11.21
CA LEU A 236 -10.60 5.26 11.85
C LEU A 236 -9.44 5.42 10.85
N ASP A 237 -8.46 6.24 11.20
CA ASP A 237 -7.17 6.37 10.51
C ASP A 237 -6.06 5.63 11.28
N PHE A 238 -4.97 5.29 10.61
CA PHE A 238 -3.76 4.73 11.23
C PHE A 238 -3.15 5.61 12.34
N ASN A 239 -3.49 6.91 12.38
CA ASN A 239 -2.97 7.86 13.36
C ASN A 239 -3.88 8.12 14.57
N ASP A 240 -5.13 7.65 14.55
CA ASP A 240 -6.13 8.06 15.55
C ASP A 240 -5.90 7.46 16.93
N ILE A 241 -5.52 6.19 16.96
CA ILE A 241 -5.22 5.44 18.18
C ILE A 241 -4.02 4.52 17.97
N ARG A 242 -3.19 4.38 19.02
CA ARG A 242 -2.22 3.29 19.10
C ARG A 242 -3.00 1.98 19.26
N ALA A 243 -2.47 0.87 18.73
CA ALA A 243 -3.11 -0.45 18.77
C ALA A 243 -3.76 -0.74 20.15
N GLY A 244 -5.02 -1.17 20.16
CA GLY A 244 -5.79 -1.39 21.38
C GLY A 244 -7.27 -0.99 21.25
N ASN A 245 -7.96 -0.91 22.38
CA ASN A 245 -9.39 -0.58 22.42
C ASN A 245 -9.66 0.84 21.91
N ALA A 246 -10.63 0.97 21.02
CA ALA A 246 -11.20 2.24 20.59
C ALA A 246 -12.07 2.84 21.71
N GLY A 247 -11.44 3.63 22.59
CA GLY A 247 -12.11 4.28 23.72
C GLY A 247 -12.95 5.49 23.34
N PHE A 248 -13.82 5.94 24.24
CA PHE A 248 -14.62 7.16 24.10
C PHE A 248 -14.87 7.81 25.47
N SER A 249 -15.28 9.07 25.47
CA SER A 249 -15.70 9.78 26.70
C SER A 249 -16.83 10.74 26.38
N ILE A 250 -18.07 10.40 26.77
CA ILE A 250 -19.25 11.20 26.48
C ILE A 250 -19.48 12.19 27.62
N GLU A 251 -19.39 13.48 27.32
CA GLU A 251 -19.90 14.56 28.16
C GLU A 251 -21.20 15.10 27.56
N PHE A 252 -22.28 15.18 28.36
CA PHE A 252 -23.61 15.53 27.87
C PHE A 252 -24.43 16.31 28.90
N TYR A 253 -25.40 17.08 28.39
CA TYR A 253 -26.28 17.96 29.15
C TYR A 253 -27.71 17.83 28.62
N ASP A 254 -28.72 18.00 29.48
CA ASP A 254 -30.11 18.06 29.05
C ASP A 254 -30.47 19.45 28.44
N LEU A 255 -31.74 19.65 28.09
CA LEU A 255 -32.24 20.93 27.57
C LEU A 255 -32.26 22.07 28.62
N ALA A 256 -32.25 21.75 29.91
CA ALA A 256 -32.19 22.72 31.00
C ALA A 256 -30.74 23.11 31.35
N GLY A 257 -29.74 22.35 30.90
CA GLY A 257 -28.33 22.54 31.22
C GLY A 257 -27.84 21.71 32.41
N ASN A 258 -28.61 20.76 32.93
CA ASN A 258 -28.09 19.83 33.94
C ASN A 258 -27.08 18.88 33.28
N ARG A 259 -25.91 18.72 33.90
CA ARG A 259 -24.81 17.90 33.40
C ARG A 259 -24.98 16.44 33.81
N GLY A 260 -24.93 15.52 32.86
CA GLY A 260 -24.87 14.09 33.13
C GLY A 260 -23.52 13.64 33.72
N ALA A 261 -23.47 12.40 34.20
CA ALA A 261 -22.22 11.75 34.59
C ALA A 261 -21.43 11.31 33.34
N ASP A 262 -20.10 11.42 33.38
CA ASP A 262 -19.26 11.02 32.24
C ASP A 262 -19.39 9.52 31.97
N VAL A 263 -19.52 9.15 30.68
CA VAL A 263 -19.61 7.75 30.27
C VAL A 263 -18.42 7.38 29.40
N ILE A 264 -17.62 6.42 29.87
CA ILE A 264 -16.37 5.96 29.26
C ILE A 264 -16.37 4.45 28.93
N SER A 265 -17.49 3.78 29.14
CA SER A 265 -17.66 2.35 28.86
C SER A 265 -19.06 2.07 28.36
N THR A 266 -19.21 0.98 27.60
CA THR A 266 -20.50 0.51 27.09
C THR A 266 -21.30 -0.17 28.21
N THR A 267 -22.63 -0.18 28.08
CA THR A 267 -23.53 -0.85 29.03
C THR A 267 -23.76 -2.31 28.67
N ASP A 268 -23.55 -2.67 27.41
CA ASP A 268 -23.72 -4.02 26.87
C ASP A 268 -22.39 -4.80 26.77
N ALA A 269 -21.30 -4.25 27.33
CA ALA A 269 -19.94 -4.78 27.28
C ALA A 269 -19.33 -4.92 25.87
N THR A 270 -19.92 -4.29 24.85
CA THR A 270 -19.29 -4.20 23.52
C THR A 270 -18.02 -3.36 23.56
N ALA A 271 -17.01 -3.76 22.80
CA ALA A 271 -15.76 -3.04 22.64
C ALA A 271 -15.20 -3.32 21.25
N VAL A 272 -14.47 -2.36 20.69
CA VAL A 272 -13.81 -2.49 19.40
C VAL A 272 -12.31 -2.39 19.59
N THR A 273 -11.55 -3.36 19.07
CA THR A 273 -10.08 -3.36 19.05
C THR A 273 -9.59 -2.89 17.68
N PHE A 274 -8.70 -1.90 17.65
CA PHE A 274 -8.09 -1.42 16.42
C PHE A 274 -6.76 -2.12 16.14
N ASP A 275 -6.69 -2.85 15.02
CA ASP A 275 -5.48 -3.53 14.58
C ASP A 275 -4.70 -2.67 13.57
N THR A 276 -3.49 -2.27 13.97
CA THR A 276 -2.55 -1.54 13.09
C THR A 276 -1.37 -2.40 12.64
N SER A 277 -1.32 -3.67 13.07
CA SER A 277 -0.19 -4.57 12.83
C SER A 277 -0.44 -5.44 11.60
N ARG A 278 0.15 -5.09 10.45
CA ARG A 278 -0.01 -5.90 9.22
C ARG A 278 0.50 -7.34 9.43
N PRO A 279 -0.17 -8.36 8.87
CA PRO A 279 0.42 -9.70 8.80
C PRO A 279 1.68 -9.65 7.93
N ALA A 280 2.64 -10.53 8.23
CA ALA A 280 3.85 -10.72 7.43
C ALA A 280 4.02 -12.21 7.09
N MET A 281 4.90 -12.53 6.14
CA MET A 281 5.33 -13.91 5.89
C MET A 281 6.56 -14.22 6.75
N LYS A 282 6.45 -15.26 7.59
CA LYS A 282 7.54 -15.81 8.41
C LYS A 282 8.67 -16.36 7.54
N TYR A 283 8.31 -17.09 6.49
CA TYR A 283 9.24 -17.54 5.46
C TYR A 283 8.49 -17.74 4.13
N VAL A 284 9.23 -17.66 3.03
CA VAL A 284 8.80 -18.02 1.68
C VAL A 284 9.98 -18.71 1.00
N SER A 285 9.75 -19.90 0.47
CA SER A 285 10.74 -20.70 -0.28
C SER A 285 10.11 -21.24 -1.56
N VAL A 286 10.89 -21.39 -2.61
CA VAL A 286 10.46 -21.93 -3.91
C VAL A 286 11.40 -23.04 -4.36
N SER A 287 10.83 -24.10 -4.94
CA SER A 287 11.60 -25.24 -5.48
C SER A 287 10.83 -25.90 -6.61
N SER A 288 11.53 -26.60 -7.49
CA SER A 288 10.98 -27.40 -8.56
C SER A 288 11.08 -28.90 -8.25
N SER A 289 10.25 -29.73 -8.90
CA SER A 289 10.35 -31.20 -8.87
C SER A 289 11.53 -31.76 -9.67
N ASN A 290 12.27 -30.90 -10.38
CA ASN A 290 13.46 -31.31 -11.11
C ASN A 290 14.56 -31.83 -10.17
N THR A 291 15.44 -32.69 -10.67
CA THR A 291 16.64 -33.16 -9.94
C THR A 291 17.53 -32.01 -9.44
N ALA A 292 17.59 -30.91 -10.19
CA ALA A 292 18.16 -29.65 -9.75
C ALA A 292 16.99 -28.73 -9.35
N SER A 293 16.73 -28.58 -8.04
CA SER A 293 15.48 -27.97 -7.55
C SER A 293 15.34 -26.47 -7.83
N ASP A 294 16.40 -25.82 -8.32
CA ASP A 294 16.45 -24.45 -8.83
C ASP A 294 16.07 -24.33 -10.32
N ARG A 295 15.74 -25.45 -10.98
CA ARG A 295 15.46 -25.51 -12.43
C ARG A 295 14.13 -26.17 -12.73
N ALA A 296 13.50 -25.77 -13.83
CA ALA A 296 12.28 -26.42 -14.32
C ALA A 296 12.29 -26.52 -15.85
N VAL A 297 11.75 -27.63 -16.36
CA VAL A 297 11.33 -27.79 -17.76
C VAL A 297 9.83 -28.05 -17.83
N THR A 298 9.26 -28.15 -19.04
CA THR A 298 7.82 -28.47 -19.18
C THR A 298 7.49 -29.78 -18.46
N GLY A 299 6.43 -29.77 -17.65
CA GLY A 299 5.98 -30.90 -16.84
C GLY A 299 6.57 -30.93 -15.43
N ASP A 300 7.62 -30.17 -15.12
CA ASP A 300 8.09 -30.00 -13.75
C ASP A 300 7.10 -29.18 -12.93
N THR A 301 6.97 -29.50 -11.64
CA THR A 301 6.11 -28.79 -10.69
C THR A 301 6.92 -27.81 -9.86
N VAL A 302 6.65 -26.52 -10.01
CA VAL A 302 7.18 -25.46 -9.13
C VAL A 302 6.28 -25.35 -7.90
N THR A 303 6.87 -25.41 -6.72
CA THR A 303 6.19 -25.39 -5.43
C THR A 303 6.72 -24.28 -4.54
N LEU A 304 5.81 -23.43 -4.08
CA LEU A 304 6.02 -22.47 -3.00
C LEU A 304 5.65 -23.10 -1.66
N LYS A 305 6.49 -22.88 -0.65
CA LYS A 305 6.17 -23.13 0.76
C LYS A 305 6.35 -21.84 1.54
N PHE A 306 5.31 -21.45 2.27
CA PHE A 306 5.33 -20.20 3.00
C PHE A 306 4.43 -20.26 4.24
N ALA A 307 4.69 -19.38 5.20
CA ALA A 307 3.91 -19.31 6.43
C ALA A 307 3.67 -17.86 6.85
N SER A 308 2.48 -17.55 7.35
CA SER A 308 2.18 -16.21 7.88
C SER A 308 2.48 -16.09 9.37
N THR A 309 2.82 -14.88 9.83
CA THR A 309 3.00 -14.54 11.24
C THR A 309 1.68 -14.45 12.02
N LYS A 310 0.55 -14.31 11.32
CA LYS A 310 -0.81 -14.25 11.87
C LYS A 310 -1.72 -15.26 11.18
N THR A 311 -2.85 -15.55 11.83
CA THR A 311 -3.96 -16.26 11.17
C THR A 311 -4.55 -15.37 10.07
N LEU A 312 -4.81 -15.96 8.91
CA LEU A 312 -5.35 -15.24 7.74
C LEU A 312 -6.88 -15.41 7.67
N ASN A 313 -7.59 -14.42 7.12
CA ASN A 313 -9.04 -14.49 6.94
C ASN A 313 -9.50 -15.44 5.81
N ALA A 314 -8.60 -15.75 4.86
CA ALA A 314 -8.86 -16.59 3.71
C ALA A 314 -7.58 -17.26 3.21
N MET A 315 -7.72 -18.17 2.24
CA MET A 315 -6.57 -18.67 1.49
C MET A 315 -5.83 -17.51 0.79
N PRO A 316 -4.49 -17.44 0.88
CA PRO A 316 -3.70 -16.46 0.14
C PRO A 316 -3.96 -16.53 -1.36
N ALA A 317 -4.09 -15.39 -2.03
CA ALA A 317 -4.13 -15.38 -3.50
C ALA A 317 -2.69 -15.51 -4.02
N VAL A 318 -2.41 -16.61 -4.73
CA VAL A 318 -1.06 -16.92 -5.21
C VAL A 318 -1.04 -16.96 -6.73
N THR A 319 0.03 -16.42 -7.32
CA THR A 319 0.37 -16.67 -8.73
C THR A 319 1.73 -17.35 -8.84
N ILE A 320 1.91 -18.26 -9.79
CA ILE A 320 3.19 -18.85 -10.19
C ILE A 320 3.25 -18.84 -11.72
N ALA A 321 4.36 -18.38 -12.31
CA ALA A 321 4.49 -18.15 -13.74
C ALA A 321 3.37 -17.27 -14.34
N GLY A 322 2.86 -16.31 -13.54
CA GLY A 322 1.74 -15.44 -13.93
C GLY A 322 0.37 -16.13 -13.97
N ARG A 323 0.27 -17.41 -13.57
CA ARG A 323 -0.99 -18.16 -13.46
C ARG A 323 -1.49 -18.13 -12.02
N SER A 324 -2.77 -17.89 -11.83
CA SER A 324 -3.42 -18.05 -10.52
C SER A 324 -3.42 -19.52 -10.11
N VAL A 325 -3.03 -19.78 -8.87
CA VAL A 325 -2.99 -21.12 -8.28
C VAL A 325 -3.69 -21.12 -6.92
N GLU A 326 -4.45 -22.18 -6.67
CA GLU A 326 -5.12 -22.38 -5.37
C GLU A 326 -4.13 -23.01 -4.39
N PRO A 327 -3.75 -22.32 -3.30
CA PRO A 327 -2.90 -22.92 -2.28
C PRO A 327 -3.67 -23.95 -1.44
N ALA A 328 -2.93 -24.89 -0.86
CA ALA A 328 -3.40 -25.80 0.16
C ALA A 328 -2.82 -25.41 1.53
N ALA A 329 -3.65 -25.45 2.57
CA ALA A 329 -3.19 -25.29 3.95
C ALA A 329 -2.38 -26.52 4.38
N ALA A 330 -1.23 -26.27 5.01
CA ALA A 330 -0.37 -27.29 5.60
C ALA A 330 -0.44 -27.32 7.15
N GLY A 331 -1.33 -26.51 7.75
CA GLY A 331 -1.51 -26.37 9.20
C GLY A 331 -0.65 -25.24 9.79
N CYS A 332 -0.99 -24.74 10.98
CA CYS A 332 -0.19 -23.74 11.72
C CYS A 332 0.17 -22.47 10.91
N ASN A 333 -0.77 -21.92 10.13
CA ASN A 333 -0.55 -20.79 9.22
C ASN A 333 0.49 -21.05 8.12
N GLU A 334 0.76 -22.32 7.79
CA GLU A 334 1.59 -22.73 6.66
C GLU A 334 0.73 -23.08 5.44
N TYR A 335 1.25 -22.77 4.26
CA TYR A 335 0.59 -22.92 2.97
C TYR A 335 1.56 -23.48 1.93
N ARG A 336 1.00 -24.18 0.96
CA ARG A 336 1.71 -24.70 -0.22
C ARG A 336 0.94 -24.35 -1.47
N ALA A 337 1.63 -23.80 -2.46
CA ALA A 337 1.07 -23.53 -3.77
C ALA A 337 1.95 -24.18 -4.82
N SER A 338 1.35 -24.86 -5.79
CA SER A 338 2.10 -25.60 -6.81
C SER A 338 1.55 -25.32 -8.20
N TYR A 339 2.45 -25.26 -9.18
CA TYR A 339 2.12 -25.09 -10.59
C TYR A 339 2.98 -26.03 -11.44
N VAL A 340 2.35 -26.75 -12.37
CA VAL A 340 3.06 -27.57 -13.35
C VAL A 340 3.39 -26.69 -14.54
N MET A 341 4.68 -26.52 -14.83
CA MET A 341 5.13 -25.68 -15.94
C MET A 341 4.63 -26.24 -17.27
N ALA A 342 4.00 -25.38 -18.08
CA ALA A 342 3.34 -25.73 -19.32
C ALA A 342 4.12 -25.21 -20.55
N PRO A 343 3.90 -25.78 -21.74
CA PRO A 343 4.41 -25.19 -22.98
C PRO A 343 3.92 -23.75 -23.14
N GLY A 344 4.85 -22.83 -23.42
CA GLY A 344 4.54 -21.42 -23.65
C GLY A 344 4.52 -20.54 -22.40
N ASP A 345 4.78 -21.08 -21.21
CA ASP A 345 5.15 -20.25 -20.07
C ASP A 345 6.47 -19.51 -20.35
N ALA A 346 6.63 -18.31 -19.79
CA ALA A 346 7.81 -17.49 -20.02
C ALA A 346 9.06 -18.20 -19.45
N ARG A 347 10.12 -18.26 -20.26
CA ARG A 347 11.43 -18.77 -19.83
C ARG A 347 12.11 -17.80 -18.89
N GLY A 348 13.17 -18.26 -18.24
CA GLY A 348 13.86 -17.51 -17.20
C GLY A 348 13.22 -17.69 -15.83
N ARG A 349 13.41 -16.69 -14.96
CA ARG A 349 12.96 -16.76 -13.58
C ARG A 349 11.43 -16.95 -13.51
N VAL A 350 10.98 -18.00 -12.84
CA VAL A 350 9.57 -18.22 -12.53
C VAL A 350 9.12 -17.21 -11.47
N LEU A 351 8.35 -16.22 -11.90
CA LEU A 351 7.80 -15.20 -11.02
C LEU A 351 6.61 -15.74 -10.23
N PHE A 352 6.44 -15.23 -9.02
CA PHE A 352 5.28 -15.51 -8.19
C PHE A 352 4.82 -14.28 -7.41
N THR A 353 3.55 -14.28 -7.01
CA THR A 353 2.99 -13.29 -6.07
C THR A 353 2.23 -14.00 -4.96
N ILE A 354 2.25 -13.44 -3.74
CA ILE A 354 1.40 -13.89 -2.62
C ILE A 354 0.72 -12.66 -2.01
N ASP A 355 -0.61 -12.63 -2.08
CA ASP A 355 -1.48 -11.61 -1.48
C ASP A 355 -2.32 -12.23 -0.35
N TYR A 356 -2.42 -11.53 0.77
CA TYR A 356 -3.01 -12.06 2.00
C TYR A 356 -3.47 -10.94 2.94
N ALA A 357 -4.43 -11.25 3.81
CA ALA A 357 -4.91 -10.37 4.86
C ALA A 357 -5.16 -11.18 6.15
N ASP A 358 -5.02 -10.54 7.31
CA ASP A 358 -5.33 -11.18 8.58
C ASP A 358 -6.85 -11.28 8.83
N THR A 359 -7.23 -11.85 9.97
CA THR A 359 -8.64 -12.05 10.35
C THR A 359 -9.46 -10.75 10.43
N ALA A 360 -8.82 -9.60 10.68
CA ALA A 360 -9.47 -8.28 10.69
C ALA A 360 -9.58 -7.66 9.29
N GLY A 361 -9.04 -8.32 8.26
CA GLY A 361 -9.01 -7.84 6.88
C GLY A 361 -7.84 -6.90 6.56
N LEU A 362 -6.87 -6.74 7.48
CA LEU A 362 -5.71 -5.90 7.23
C LEU A 362 -4.75 -6.60 6.27
N ALA A 363 -4.62 -6.04 5.05
CA ALA A 363 -3.74 -6.60 4.03
C ALA A 363 -2.26 -6.56 4.44
N GLY A 364 -1.56 -7.67 4.19
CA GLY A 364 -0.09 -7.73 4.24
C GLY A 364 0.54 -7.08 3.01
N ASN A 365 1.87 -6.95 3.03
CA ASN A 365 2.61 -6.54 1.84
C ASN A 365 2.67 -7.72 0.86
N ARG A 366 2.30 -7.47 -0.42
CA ARG A 366 2.45 -8.45 -1.51
C ARG A 366 3.88 -8.97 -1.55
N VAL A 367 4.03 -10.30 -1.56
CA VAL A 367 5.34 -10.95 -1.66
C VAL A 367 5.64 -11.35 -3.10
N THR A 368 6.83 -11.00 -3.59
CA THR A 368 7.31 -11.30 -4.97
C THR A 368 8.71 -11.95 -5.01
N ALA A 369 9.27 -12.23 -3.84
CA ALA A 369 10.57 -12.86 -3.66
C ALA A 369 10.55 -13.79 -2.45
N SER A 370 11.40 -14.81 -2.48
CA SER A 370 11.59 -15.72 -1.36
C SER A 370 12.36 -15.03 -0.24
N THR A 371 12.18 -15.49 0.99
CA THR A 371 12.92 -14.98 2.16
C THR A 371 14.29 -15.62 2.30
N ASP A 372 14.48 -16.79 1.70
CA ASP A 372 15.72 -17.58 1.71
C ASP A 372 16.52 -17.45 0.41
N LEU A 373 16.16 -16.48 -0.45
CA LEU A 373 16.76 -16.23 -1.77
C LEU A 373 16.65 -17.40 -2.78
N THR A 374 15.88 -18.44 -2.48
CA THR A 374 15.58 -19.51 -3.43
C THR A 374 14.87 -18.96 -4.67
N SER A 375 15.18 -19.51 -5.84
CA SER A 375 14.54 -19.18 -7.10
C SER A 375 14.46 -20.41 -8.00
N VAL A 376 13.51 -20.40 -8.94
CA VAL A 376 13.42 -21.43 -9.98
C VAL A 376 13.52 -20.75 -11.34
N THR A 377 14.38 -21.29 -12.20
CA THR A 377 14.54 -20.87 -13.59
C THR A 377 13.94 -21.91 -14.53
N PHE A 378 13.01 -21.49 -15.37
CA PHE A 378 12.37 -22.32 -16.38
C PHE A 378 13.05 -22.18 -17.74
N ASP A 379 13.40 -23.29 -18.37
CA ASP A 379 13.92 -23.32 -19.74
C ASP A 379 13.46 -24.61 -20.44
N ASP A 380 12.50 -24.47 -21.35
CA ASP A 380 11.97 -25.57 -22.15
C ASP A 380 12.52 -25.61 -23.58
N THR A 381 13.59 -24.86 -23.87
CA THR A 381 14.13 -24.81 -25.22
C THR A 381 14.62 -26.21 -25.62
N PRO A 382 14.04 -26.83 -26.66
CA PRO A 382 14.48 -28.15 -27.07
C PRO A 382 15.89 -28.06 -27.65
N PRO A 383 16.73 -29.09 -27.47
CA PRO A 383 18.01 -29.14 -28.16
C PRO A 383 17.78 -29.14 -29.68
N PRO A 384 18.76 -28.69 -30.48
CA PRO A 384 18.66 -28.76 -31.93
C PRO A 384 18.33 -30.18 -32.39
N ALA A 385 17.36 -30.32 -33.31
CA ALA A 385 16.94 -31.63 -33.81
C ALA A 385 18.10 -32.42 -34.44
N ASN A 386 18.98 -31.72 -35.14
CA ASN A 386 20.18 -32.26 -35.78
C ASN A 386 21.40 -31.45 -35.30
N PRO A 387 21.95 -31.71 -34.10
CA PRO A 387 23.07 -30.95 -33.58
C PRO A 387 24.32 -31.26 -34.43
N LYS A 388 25.00 -30.22 -34.91
CA LYS A 388 26.29 -30.36 -35.57
C LYS A 388 27.28 -31.00 -34.60
N ILE A 389 28.02 -32.01 -35.08
CA ILE A 389 29.11 -32.64 -34.32
C ILE A 389 30.42 -32.06 -34.84
N PHE A 390 31.09 -31.25 -34.02
CA PHE A 390 32.40 -30.70 -34.32
C PHE A 390 33.47 -31.75 -34.07
N LYS A 391 34.21 -32.13 -35.11
CA LYS A 391 35.23 -33.17 -35.05
C LYS A 391 36.55 -32.58 -34.58
N VAL A 392 37.08 -33.14 -33.50
CA VAL A 392 38.26 -32.60 -32.85
C VAL A 392 39.45 -33.53 -33.07
N LEU A 393 40.55 -32.97 -33.53
CA LEU A 393 41.88 -33.57 -33.41
C LEU A 393 42.47 -33.17 -32.06
N VAL A 394 42.90 -34.14 -31.27
CA VAL A 394 43.73 -33.86 -30.08
C VAL A 394 45.19 -34.18 -30.39
N ILE A 395 46.07 -33.20 -30.18
CA ILE A 395 47.52 -33.37 -30.23
C ILE A 395 48.04 -33.15 -28.81
N ASN A 396 48.52 -34.22 -28.19
CA ASN A 396 48.98 -34.25 -26.81
C ASN A 396 50.52 -34.34 -26.80
N TYR A 397 51.21 -33.22 -26.56
CA TYR A 397 52.67 -33.21 -26.42
C TYR A 397 53.06 -33.73 -25.03
N ASP A 398 53.23 -35.05 -24.93
CA ASP A 398 53.41 -35.78 -23.68
C ASP A 398 54.60 -36.74 -23.79
N PRO A 399 55.83 -36.21 -23.92
CA PRO A 399 57.02 -37.03 -24.13
C PRO A 399 57.22 -38.05 -23.00
N ILE A 400 57.81 -39.19 -23.36
CA ILE A 400 58.29 -40.22 -22.45
C ILE A 400 59.64 -39.74 -21.93
N VAL A 401 59.72 -39.43 -20.63
CA VAL A 401 60.95 -38.89 -20.04
C VAL A 401 61.85 -40.04 -19.58
N GLU A 402 62.89 -40.38 -20.35
CA GLU A 402 63.72 -41.57 -20.06
C GLU A 402 64.46 -41.45 -18.73
N SER A 403 64.93 -40.23 -18.42
CA SER A 403 65.64 -39.93 -17.17
C SER A 403 64.79 -40.10 -15.91
N GLU A 404 63.47 -40.19 -16.05
CA GLU A 404 62.48 -40.37 -14.97
C GLU A 404 61.84 -41.77 -15.02
N GLY A 405 62.59 -42.76 -15.52
CA GLY A 405 62.12 -44.15 -15.60
C GLY A 405 61.08 -44.40 -16.68
N GLY A 406 61.04 -43.55 -17.72
CA GLY A 406 60.10 -43.66 -18.83
C GLY A 406 58.69 -43.17 -18.47
N ALA A 407 58.57 -42.25 -17.51
CA ALA A 407 57.31 -41.64 -17.15
C ALA A 407 56.85 -40.66 -18.24
N ARG A 408 55.53 -40.59 -18.50
CA ARG A 408 54.94 -39.57 -19.37
C ARG A 408 55.01 -38.20 -18.70
N LEU A 409 55.33 -37.15 -19.46
CA LEU A 409 55.56 -35.80 -18.95
C LEU A 409 54.41 -35.25 -18.10
N HIS A 410 53.15 -35.51 -18.46
CA HIS A 410 52.00 -35.03 -17.70
C HIS A 410 52.01 -35.52 -16.24
N THR A 411 52.54 -36.73 -15.98
CA THR A 411 52.65 -37.30 -14.62
C THR A 411 53.71 -36.62 -13.76
N LEU A 412 54.63 -35.90 -14.41
CA LEU A 412 55.76 -35.21 -13.78
C LEU A 412 55.46 -33.71 -13.55
N CYS A 413 54.53 -33.14 -14.31
CA CYS A 413 54.13 -31.74 -14.17
C CYS A 413 53.34 -31.49 -12.87
N GLU A 414 53.26 -30.22 -12.47
CA GLU A 414 52.29 -29.78 -11.46
C GLU A 414 50.87 -30.23 -11.85
N GLY A 415 49.98 -30.48 -10.87
CA GLY A 415 48.61 -30.95 -11.11
C GLY A 415 48.49 -32.43 -11.48
N ARG A 416 49.43 -32.97 -12.28
CA ARG A 416 49.43 -34.36 -12.76
C ARG A 416 48.11 -34.79 -13.39
N ASN A 417 47.43 -33.85 -14.04
CA ASN A 417 46.11 -34.14 -14.59
C ASN A 417 46.24 -34.97 -15.87
N ASP A 418 45.43 -36.02 -15.97
CA ASP A 418 45.35 -36.86 -17.17
C ASP A 418 44.55 -36.12 -18.26
N PRO A 419 45.16 -35.80 -19.42
CA PRO A 419 44.51 -35.01 -20.46
C PRO A 419 43.28 -35.68 -21.07
N ARG A 420 43.20 -37.02 -21.09
CA ARG A 420 42.08 -37.75 -21.71
C ARG A 420 40.75 -37.52 -20.98
N PRO A 421 40.61 -37.86 -19.67
CA PRO A 421 39.39 -37.59 -18.93
C PRO A 421 39.09 -36.09 -18.80
N MET A 422 40.11 -35.22 -18.79
CA MET A 422 39.91 -33.77 -18.83
C MET A 422 39.18 -33.34 -20.11
N ALA A 423 39.68 -33.76 -21.28
CA ALA A 423 39.09 -33.42 -22.57
C ALA A 423 37.65 -33.93 -22.71
N GLU A 424 37.38 -35.16 -22.26
CA GLU A 424 36.03 -35.74 -22.28
C GLU A 424 35.06 -34.96 -21.38
N GLN A 425 35.48 -34.61 -20.17
CA GLN A 425 34.65 -33.82 -19.24
C GLN A 425 34.42 -32.40 -19.75
N TYR A 426 35.44 -31.75 -20.29
CA TYR A 426 35.34 -30.43 -20.91
C TYR A 426 34.32 -30.42 -22.06
N ILE A 427 34.41 -31.37 -22.99
CA ILE A 427 33.45 -31.51 -24.10
C ILE A 427 32.03 -31.79 -23.57
N ASN A 428 31.91 -32.60 -22.52
CA ASN A 428 30.62 -32.88 -21.90
C ASN A 428 30.01 -31.65 -21.23
N ASP A 429 30.81 -30.83 -20.55
CA ASP A 429 30.38 -29.56 -19.97
C ASP A 429 29.89 -28.60 -21.05
N LEU A 430 30.64 -28.42 -22.15
CA LEU A 430 30.20 -27.60 -23.28
C LEU A 430 28.89 -28.10 -23.89
N LYS A 431 28.74 -29.42 -24.10
CA LYS A 431 27.51 -30.02 -24.60
C LYS A 431 26.32 -29.72 -23.69
N ASN A 432 26.50 -29.79 -22.37
CA ASN A 432 25.44 -29.58 -21.39
C ASN A 432 25.10 -28.10 -21.20
N CYS A 433 26.10 -27.21 -21.24
CA CYS A 433 25.91 -25.78 -21.10
C CYS A 433 25.29 -25.13 -22.36
N SER A 434 25.56 -25.69 -23.53
CA SER A 434 25.08 -25.15 -24.81
C SER A 434 23.72 -25.66 -25.26
N ASN A 435 23.00 -26.42 -24.42
CA ASN A 435 21.81 -27.16 -24.84
C ASN A 435 22.06 -28.00 -26.12
N ARG A 436 23.23 -28.66 -26.17
CA ARG A 436 23.76 -29.45 -27.30
C ARG A 436 24.07 -28.68 -28.58
N ASN A 437 24.10 -27.35 -28.57
CA ASN A 437 24.55 -26.55 -29.72
C ASN A 437 26.07 -26.63 -29.95
N ALA A 438 26.86 -26.86 -28.91
CA ALA A 438 28.31 -27.03 -28.96
C ALA A 438 28.69 -28.48 -28.64
N LYS A 439 28.39 -29.38 -29.58
CA LYS A 439 28.66 -30.82 -29.41
C LYS A 439 29.96 -31.21 -30.13
N TYR A 440 31.01 -31.45 -29.35
CA TYR A 440 32.30 -31.88 -29.87
C TYR A 440 32.46 -33.41 -29.79
N ARG A 441 33.28 -33.96 -30.68
CA ARG A 441 33.70 -35.36 -30.66
C ARG A 441 35.16 -35.45 -31.06
N ILE A 442 35.99 -36.03 -30.19
CA ILE A 442 37.35 -36.40 -30.53
C ILE A 442 37.30 -37.51 -31.59
N VAL A 443 37.83 -37.23 -32.78
CA VAL A 443 37.90 -38.20 -33.88
C VAL A 443 39.26 -38.86 -33.99
N GLU A 444 40.28 -38.22 -33.45
CA GLU A 444 41.63 -38.75 -33.36
C GLU A 444 42.36 -38.13 -32.17
N TRP A 445 43.19 -38.95 -31.52
CA TRP A 445 44.06 -38.54 -30.43
C TRP A 445 45.49 -38.96 -30.75
N LEU A 446 46.40 -38.01 -30.77
CA LEU A 446 47.82 -38.23 -31.02
C LEU A 446 48.63 -37.92 -29.77
N ASP A 447 49.28 -38.94 -29.20
CA ASP A 447 50.27 -38.77 -28.14
C ASP A 447 51.65 -38.59 -28.79
N ILE A 448 52.19 -37.37 -28.69
CA ILE A 448 53.44 -36.97 -29.34
C ILE A 448 54.59 -37.14 -28.37
N ASP A 449 55.53 -37.99 -28.73
CA ASP A 449 56.74 -38.27 -27.97
C ASP A 449 57.86 -37.25 -28.29
N GLU A 450 57.52 -35.97 -28.27
CA GLU A 450 58.42 -34.87 -28.58
C GLU A 450 57.98 -33.60 -27.83
N TYR A 451 58.91 -32.66 -27.67
CA TYR A 451 58.59 -31.30 -27.24
C TYR A 451 58.24 -30.43 -28.46
N PRO A 452 57.23 -29.54 -28.36
CA PRO A 452 56.88 -28.67 -29.48
C PRO A 452 57.97 -27.63 -29.76
N VAL A 453 58.07 -27.22 -31.03
CA VAL A 453 59.01 -26.19 -31.48
C VAL A 453 58.51 -24.81 -31.09
N LYS A 454 59.38 -23.99 -30.53
CA LYS A 454 59.13 -22.57 -30.28
C LYS A 454 59.35 -21.75 -31.54
N LYS A 455 58.79 -20.54 -31.58
CA LYS A 455 58.80 -19.65 -32.74
C LYS A 455 60.20 -19.29 -33.25
N ASP A 456 61.22 -19.37 -32.41
CA ASP A 456 62.62 -19.12 -32.75
C ASP A 456 63.38 -20.41 -33.18
N GLY A 457 62.68 -21.54 -33.28
CA GLY A 457 63.26 -22.84 -33.61
C GLY A 457 63.77 -23.63 -32.41
N PHE A 458 63.73 -23.07 -31.19
CA PHE A 458 64.14 -23.81 -29.99
C PHE A 458 63.18 -24.98 -29.71
N ARG A 459 63.74 -26.09 -29.24
CA ARG A 459 62.98 -27.25 -28.80
C ARG A 459 63.62 -27.80 -27.53
N TYR A 460 62.81 -28.06 -26.51
CA TYR A 460 63.29 -28.72 -25.30
C TYR A 460 63.68 -30.18 -25.60
N THR A 461 64.61 -30.68 -24.79
CA THR A 461 64.88 -32.10 -24.58
C THR A 461 64.41 -32.47 -23.18
N ASP A 462 64.36 -33.77 -22.88
CA ASP A 462 64.15 -34.27 -21.53
C ASP A 462 65.01 -33.56 -20.49
N GLU A 463 66.33 -33.51 -20.73
CA GLU A 463 67.28 -32.95 -19.77
C GLU A 463 67.04 -31.46 -19.55
N THR A 464 66.85 -30.71 -20.64
CA THR A 464 66.68 -29.26 -20.56
C THR A 464 65.32 -28.88 -19.97
N PHE A 465 64.26 -29.62 -20.28
CA PHE A 465 62.94 -29.40 -19.68
C PHE A 465 62.93 -29.75 -18.20
N MET A 466 63.47 -30.91 -17.82
CA MET A 466 63.51 -31.35 -16.42
C MET A 466 64.41 -30.47 -15.55
N ALA A 467 65.50 -29.92 -16.11
CA ALA A 467 66.29 -28.91 -15.42
C ALA A 467 65.46 -27.66 -15.09
N CYS A 468 64.62 -27.21 -16.03
CA CYS A 468 63.71 -26.09 -15.78
C CYS A 468 62.64 -26.43 -14.73
N LEU A 469 62.01 -27.61 -14.86
CA LEU A 469 60.96 -28.07 -13.95
C LEU A 469 61.46 -28.18 -12.50
N ARG A 470 62.73 -28.55 -12.30
CA ARG A 470 63.38 -28.65 -10.98
C ARG A 470 63.95 -27.30 -10.47
N GLY A 471 63.77 -26.21 -11.22
CA GLY A 471 64.33 -24.90 -10.88
C GLY A 471 65.86 -24.82 -10.98
N GLN A 472 66.47 -25.71 -11.76
CA GLN A 472 67.92 -25.80 -11.97
C GLN A 472 68.39 -25.00 -13.19
N ALA A 473 67.47 -24.65 -14.09
CA ALA A 473 67.70 -23.78 -15.24
C ALA A 473 66.53 -22.81 -15.42
N PRO A 474 66.75 -21.62 -16.01
CA PRO A 474 65.66 -20.75 -16.41
C PRO A 474 64.91 -21.31 -17.61
N TRP A 475 63.62 -21.01 -17.72
CA TRP A 475 62.81 -21.32 -18.91
C TRP A 475 63.32 -20.52 -20.13
N HIS A 476 63.24 -21.14 -21.31
CA HIS A 476 63.65 -20.52 -22.58
C HIS A 476 62.73 -19.36 -22.98
N GLU A 477 63.33 -18.25 -23.41
CA GLU A 477 62.65 -17.11 -24.00
C GLU A 477 63.27 -16.77 -25.37
N PRO A 478 62.45 -16.44 -26.40
CA PRO A 478 61.01 -16.25 -26.36
C PRO A 478 60.22 -17.55 -26.17
N SER A 479 59.18 -17.52 -25.34
CA SER A 479 58.42 -18.72 -24.96
C SER A 479 57.42 -19.21 -26.00
N ALA A 480 57.03 -18.38 -26.97
CA ALA A 480 55.91 -18.64 -27.89
C ALA A 480 56.05 -19.93 -28.73
N LEU A 481 54.96 -20.70 -28.83
CA LEU A 481 54.83 -21.88 -29.70
C LEU A 481 54.90 -21.48 -31.18
N ASP A 482 55.57 -22.30 -32.00
CA ASP A 482 55.47 -22.21 -33.46
C ASP A 482 54.22 -22.92 -33.96
N TYR A 483 53.10 -22.21 -34.01
CA TYR A 483 51.85 -22.73 -34.54
C TYR A 483 51.93 -23.09 -36.03
N ALA A 484 52.79 -22.44 -36.82
CA ALA A 484 52.93 -22.75 -38.24
C ALA A 484 53.57 -24.13 -38.41
N ALA A 485 54.55 -24.47 -37.56
CA ALA A 485 55.10 -25.82 -37.48
C ALA A 485 54.02 -26.85 -37.12
N VAL A 486 53.24 -26.61 -36.06
CA VAL A 486 52.16 -27.53 -35.64
C VAL A 486 51.13 -27.73 -36.78
N ILE A 487 50.68 -26.66 -37.42
CA ILE A 487 49.71 -26.74 -38.52
C ILE A 487 50.25 -27.56 -39.69
N LYS A 488 51.54 -27.39 -40.00
CA LYS A 488 52.23 -28.10 -41.08
C LYS A 488 52.45 -29.58 -40.75
N ASP A 489 53.01 -29.88 -39.58
CA ASP A 489 53.43 -31.22 -39.17
C ASP A 489 52.25 -32.19 -39.10
N PHE A 490 51.08 -31.70 -38.69
CA PHE A 490 49.85 -32.50 -38.61
C PHE A 490 48.87 -32.27 -39.76
N ASN A 491 49.31 -31.55 -40.81
CA ASN A 491 48.52 -31.24 -42.00
C ASN A 491 47.14 -30.62 -41.69
N ILE A 492 47.04 -29.83 -40.63
CA ILE A 492 45.77 -29.40 -40.01
C ILE A 492 44.89 -28.66 -41.02
N ALA A 493 45.48 -27.73 -41.78
CA ALA A 493 44.74 -26.92 -42.76
C ALA A 493 44.03 -27.79 -43.82
N TRP A 494 44.70 -28.83 -44.32
CA TRP A 494 44.09 -29.75 -45.29
C TRP A 494 43.00 -30.61 -44.64
N ARG A 495 43.22 -31.08 -43.42
CA ARG A 495 42.24 -31.89 -42.67
C ARG A 495 40.96 -31.10 -42.35
N ILE A 496 41.09 -29.80 -42.08
CA ILE A 496 39.95 -28.88 -41.96
C ILE A 496 39.24 -28.71 -43.31
N LYS A 497 40.00 -28.51 -44.39
CA LYS A 497 39.47 -28.31 -45.75
C LYS A 497 38.72 -29.54 -46.28
N SER A 498 39.27 -30.75 -46.07
CA SER A 498 38.62 -32.01 -46.43
C SER A 498 37.42 -32.33 -45.54
N GLY A 499 37.26 -31.58 -44.45
CA GLY A 499 36.25 -31.80 -43.44
C GLY A 499 36.51 -33.09 -42.68
N GLU A 500 37.76 -33.52 -42.51
CA GLU A 500 38.13 -34.62 -41.63
C GLU A 500 37.96 -34.21 -40.17
N ILE A 501 38.42 -33.01 -39.84
CA ILE A 501 38.32 -32.35 -38.53
C ILE A 501 37.69 -30.97 -38.72
N ASP A 502 37.18 -30.39 -37.63
CA ASP A 502 36.63 -29.03 -37.56
C ASP A 502 37.44 -28.14 -36.60
N GLU A 503 38.13 -28.75 -35.63
CA GLU A 503 38.82 -28.03 -34.57
C GLU A 503 39.99 -28.83 -33.99
N VAL A 504 40.89 -28.15 -33.28
CA VAL A 504 42.09 -28.76 -32.69
C VAL A 504 42.16 -28.44 -31.20
N ILE A 505 42.45 -29.46 -30.39
CA ILE A 505 42.86 -29.29 -29.00
C ILE A 505 44.34 -29.68 -28.90
N LEU A 506 45.14 -28.78 -28.34
CA LEU A 506 46.53 -29.02 -28.00
C LEU A 506 46.64 -29.21 -26.48
N PHE A 507 47.37 -30.23 -26.07
CA PHE A 507 47.78 -30.43 -24.68
C PHE A 507 49.31 -30.36 -24.55
N GLY A 508 49.78 -29.87 -23.41
CA GLY A 508 51.19 -29.91 -23.05
C GLY A 508 51.51 -29.24 -21.71
N ALA A 509 52.79 -29.07 -21.41
CA ALA A 509 53.20 -28.41 -20.18
C ALA A 509 53.12 -26.88 -20.30
N HIS A 510 52.92 -26.17 -19.17
CA HIS A 510 52.69 -24.71 -19.11
C HIS A 510 53.66 -23.87 -19.98
N TRP A 511 54.94 -24.26 -20.04
CA TRP A 511 55.99 -23.53 -20.75
C TRP A 511 56.16 -23.89 -22.24
N PHE A 512 55.20 -24.60 -22.82
CA PHE A 512 55.17 -24.85 -24.26
C PHE A 512 54.70 -23.64 -25.07
N GLY A 513 54.11 -22.63 -24.41
CA GLY A 513 53.97 -21.27 -24.97
C GLY A 513 52.83 -21.07 -25.95
N ALA A 514 51.78 -21.87 -25.86
CA ALA A 514 50.56 -21.71 -26.62
C ALA A 514 49.57 -20.78 -25.90
N TYR A 515 48.80 -20.05 -26.68
CA TYR A 515 47.64 -19.25 -26.25
C TYR A 515 46.42 -20.14 -26.01
N GLU A 516 45.61 -19.74 -25.03
CA GLU A 516 44.37 -20.40 -24.57
C GLU A 516 43.40 -20.76 -25.71
N SER A 517 43.22 -19.83 -26.65
CA SER A 517 42.57 -20.06 -27.93
C SER A 517 43.30 -19.28 -29.02
N GLN A 518 43.36 -19.81 -30.24
CA GLN A 518 43.90 -19.11 -31.39
C GLN A 518 43.19 -19.52 -32.67
N MET A 519 42.74 -18.54 -33.45
CA MET A 519 42.07 -18.80 -34.72
C MET A 519 43.08 -18.82 -35.88
N ALA A 520 42.94 -19.82 -36.74
CA ALA A 520 43.73 -19.98 -37.95
C ALA A 520 42.84 -20.16 -39.17
N GLY A 521 43.25 -19.65 -40.33
CA GLY A 521 42.46 -19.75 -41.57
C GLY A 521 42.60 -18.54 -42.50
N PRO A 522 41.88 -18.54 -43.63
CA PRO A 522 41.98 -17.49 -44.64
C PRO A 522 41.43 -16.14 -44.19
N THR A 523 40.45 -16.13 -43.27
CA THR A 523 39.86 -14.91 -42.71
C THR A 523 39.96 -14.90 -41.19
N ALA A 524 41.03 -15.48 -40.64
CA ALA A 524 41.23 -15.56 -39.20
C ALA A 524 41.30 -14.16 -38.58
N TYR A 525 40.69 -14.01 -37.39
CA TYR A 525 40.71 -12.79 -36.60
C TYR A 525 41.06 -13.09 -35.15
N TRP A 526 41.21 -12.04 -34.33
CA TRP A 526 41.55 -12.16 -32.93
C TRP A 526 40.58 -13.10 -32.19
N CYS A 527 41.12 -14.16 -31.60
CA CYS A 527 40.36 -15.11 -30.79
C CYS A 527 41.17 -15.39 -29.52
N ASN A 528 41.14 -14.46 -28.58
CA ASN A 528 42.02 -14.35 -27.41
C ASN A 528 43.53 -14.30 -27.70
N SER A 529 43.92 -14.26 -28.97
CA SER A 529 45.31 -14.19 -29.41
C SER A 529 45.40 -13.70 -30.87
N PRO A 530 46.58 -13.30 -31.35
CA PRO A 530 46.78 -12.89 -32.74
C PRO A 530 46.34 -13.97 -33.74
N PRO A 531 45.68 -13.63 -34.86
CA PRO A 531 45.25 -14.63 -35.84
C PRO A 531 46.43 -15.25 -36.60
N ILE A 532 46.24 -16.48 -37.08
CA ILE A 532 47.16 -17.16 -38.00
C ILE A 532 46.53 -17.21 -39.39
N THR A 533 47.05 -16.41 -40.31
CA THR A 533 46.56 -16.42 -41.70
C THR A 533 47.08 -17.64 -42.43
N ILE A 534 46.16 -18.40 -43.05
CA ILE A 534 46.48 -19.50 -43.96
C ILE A 534 46.06 -19.05 -45.36
N GLU A 535 47.03 -18.92 -46.27
CA GLU A 535 46.80 -18.35 -47.62
C GLU A 535 45.94 -19.24 -48.52
N GLU A 536 45.95 -20.55 -48.30
CA GLU A 536 45.19 -21.51 -49.09
C GLU A 536 43.67 -21.42 -48.83
N PRO A 537 42.83 -21.58 -49.87
CA PRO A 537 41.37 -21.64 -49.70
C PRO A 537 40.98 -22.75 -48.72
N GLY A 538 40.23 -22.38 -47.68
CA GLY A 538 39.85 -23.27 -46.58
C GLY A 538 38.79 -22.65 -45.68
N LYS A 539 38.66 -23.18 -44.47
CA LYS A 539 37.78 -22.67 -43.42
C LYS A 539 38.63 -22.17 -42.26
N ASN A 540 38.10 -21.20 -41.51
CA ASN A 540 38.70 -20.86 -40.22
C ASN A 540 38.53 -22.03 -39.25
N PHE A 541 39.45 -22.20 -38.32
CA PHE A 541 39.36 -23.15 -37.22
C PHE A 541 40.01 -22.56 -35.97
N VAL A 542 39.63 -23.07 -34.80
CA VAL A 542 40.23 -22.67 -33.53
C VAL A 542 41.14 -23.78 -33.04
N ILE A 543 42.30 -23.39 -32.53
CA ILE A 543 43.21 -24.25 -31.78
C ILE A 543 43.06 -23.85 -30.31
N MET A 544 42.53 -24.77 -29.50
CA MET A 544 42.42 -24.61 -28.05
C MET A 544 43.68 -25.18 -27.39
N TRP A 545 44.23 -24.49 -26.38
CA TRP A 545 45.38 -24.99 -25.61
C TRP A 545 44.97 -25.34 -24.19
N PHE A 546 45.39 -26.50 -23.69
CA PHE A 546 45.23 -26.93 -22.31
C PHE A 546 46.55 -27.43 -21.73
N ASN A 547 46.75 -27.25 -20.44
CA ASN A 547 47.98 -27.68 -19.78
C ASN A 547 47.75 -28.66 -18.63
N TYR A 548 48.71 -29.55 -18.41
CA TYR A 548 48.62 -30.62 -17.42
C TYR A 548 48.52 -30.11 -15.96
N GLY A 549 48.95 -28.87 -15.71
CA GLY A 549 48.94 -28.24 -14.39
C GLY A 549 47.67 -27.49 -14.02
N ARG A 550 46.70 -27.40 -14.94
CA ARG A 550 45.42 -26.73 -14.69
C ARG A 550 44.26 -27.71 -14.78
N GLY A 551 43.12 -27.32 -14.19
CA GLY A 551 41.92 -28.12 -14.16
C GLY A 551 40.98 -27.81 -15.32
N ILE A 552 39.79 -28.41 -15.25
CA ILE A 552 38.71 -28.20 -16.25
C ILE A 552 38.13 -26.78 -16.13
N GLY A 553 38.24 -26.13 -14.97
CA GLY A 553 37.83 -24.74 -14.79
C GLY A 553 38.54 -23.81 -15.77
N GLU A 554 39.87 -23.90 -15.84
CA GLU A 554 40.69 -23.12 -16.76
C GLU A 554 40.45 -23.52 -18.23
N MET A 555 40.16 -24.80 -18.51
CA MET A 555 39.79 -25.21 -19.87
C MET A 555 38.49 -24.52 -20.33
N LEU A 556 37.51 -24.38 -19.44
CA LEU A 556 36.26 -23.67 -19.73
C LEU A 556 36.47 -22.16 -19.81
N GLU A 557 37.38 -21.61 -19.01
CA GLU A 557 37.82 -20.21 -19.11
C GLU A 557 38.36 -19.88 -20.50
N ASN A 558 39.24 -20.73 -21.04
CA ASN A 558 39.75 -20.60 -22.41
C ASN A 558 38.62 -20.55 -23.45
N TYR A 559 37.57 -21.36 -23.25
CA TYR A 559 36.40 -21.35 -24.15
C TYR A 559 35.54 -20.10 -23.96
N CYS A 560 35.45 -19.56 -22.74
CA CYS A 560 34.75 -18.31 -22.48
C CYS A 560 35.47 -17.14 -23.16
N HIS A 561 36.80 -17.11 -23.18
CA HIS A 561 37.57 -16.14 -23.97
C HIS A 561 37.36 -16.24 -25.47
N ARG A 562 37.25 -17.46 -26.00
CA ARG A 562 36.81 -17.68 -27.37
C ARG A 562 35.42 -17.09 -27.60
N ALA A 563 34.46 -17.38 -26.71
CA ALA A 563 33.09 -16.88 -26.82
C ALA A 563 33.05 -15.35 -26.80
N GLU A 564 33.76 -14.71 -25.86
CA GLU A 564 33.90 -13.25 -25.79
C GLU A 564 34.49 -12.68 -27.07
N SER A 565 35.59 -13.24 -27.57
CA SER A 565 36.24 -12.76 -28.80
C SER A 565 35.33 -12.85 -30.02
N ILE A 566 34.59 -13.96 -30.16
CA ILE A 566 33.67 -14.17 -31.28
C ILE A 566 32.46 -13.25 -31.17
N MET A 567 31.89 -13.10 -29.97
CA MET A 567 30.72 -12.24 -29.78
C MET A 567 31.08 -10.74 -29.88
N ASP A 568 32.29 -10.34 -29.47
CA ASP A 568 32.84 -9.01 -29.75
C ASP A 568 32.99 -8.75 -31.26
N ARG A 569 33.33 -9.77 -32.05
CA ARG A 569 33.36 -9.67 -33.51
C ARG A 569 31.95 -9.49 -34.10
N VAL A 570 30.95 -10.17 -33.54
CA VAL A 570 29.53 -10.11 -33.99
C VAL A 570 28.90 -8.77 -33.65
N TYR A 571 29.04 -8.29 -32.42
CA TYR A 571 28.34 -7.12 -31.90
C TYR A 571 29.19 -5.84 -31.87
N GLY A 572 30.50 -5.97 -32.03
CA GLY A 572 31.47 -4.91 -31.79
C GLY A 572 31.92 -4.90 -30.33
N ARG A 573 33.24 -4.85 -30.12
CA ARG A 573 33.85 -4.74 -28.81
C ARG A 573 33.46 -3.41 -28.14
N ALA A 574 33.12 -3.47 -26.86
CA ALA A 574 32.88 -2.27 -26.07
C ALA A 574 34.11 -1.36 -26.07
N GLN A 575 33.92 -0.07 -26.30
CA GLN A 575 35.00 0.90 -26.13
C GLN A 575 35.29 1.07 -24.63
N ALA A 576 36.57 1.17 -24.28
CA ALA A 576 36.97 1.52 -22.92
C ALA A 576 36.41 2.91 -22.55
N GLY A 577 35.71 3.00 -21.42
CA GLY A 577 35.07 4.24 -21.00
C GLY A 577 33.96 4.01 -19.98
N PRO A 578 33.35 5.10 -19.47
CA PRO A 578 32.21 4.98 -18.54
C PRO A 578 31.03 4.25 -19.19
N PRO A 579 30.14 3.65 -18.37
CA PRO A 579 28.95 2.96 -18.87
C PRO A 579 28.13 3.86 -19.77
N GLN A 580 27.67 3.31 -20.89
CA GLN A 580 26.71 3.99 -21.75
C GLN A 580 25.28 3.85 -21.17
N PRO A 581 24.35 4.73 -21.56
CA PRO A 581 22.92 4.52 -21.33
C PRO A 581 22.46 3.14 -21.83
N TRP A 582 21.54 2.49 -21.12
CA TRP A 582 21.15 1.09 -21.36
C TRP A 582 20.66 0.84 -22.79
N GLU A 583 19.90 1.79 -23.32
CA GLU A 583 19.34 1.78 -24.66
C GLU A 583 20.40 1.87 -25.77
N LYS A 584 21.61 2.34 -25.45
CA LYS A 584 22.74 2.40 -26.39
C LYS A 584 23.63 1.16 -26.35
N LEU A 585 23.51 0.32 -25.32
CA LEU A 585 24.26 -0.92 -25.24
C LEU A 585 23.74 -1.92 -26.28
N ASN A 586 24.66 -2.56 -27.00
CA ASN A 586 24.33 -3.71 -27.83
C ASN A 586 23.96 -4.92 -26.95
N ASN A 587 23.37 -5.96 -27.54
CA ASN A 587 22.86 -7.09 -26.77
C ASN A 587 23.99 -7.89 -26.08
N TRP A 588 25.18 -7.96 -26.67
CA TRP A 588 26.35 -8.58 -26.04
C TRP A 588 26.82 -7.81 -24.79
N GLN A 589 26.89 -6.48 -24.85
CA GLN A 589 27.22 -5.62 -23.72
C GLN A 589 26.19 -5.70 -22.60
N LYS A 590 24.90 -5.80 -22.94
CA LYS A 590 23.84 -6.02 -21.95
C LYS A 590 23.98 -7.39 -21.27
N PHE A 591 24.36 -8.43 -22.01
CA PHE A 591 24.60 -9.77 -21.45
C PHE A 591 25.79 -9.74 -20.49
N THR A 592 26.91 -9.13 -20.91
CA THR A 592 28.15 -9.13 -20.14
C THR A 592 28.24 -8.08 -19.03
N ASN A 593 27.17 -7.31 -18.79
CA ASN A 593 27.18 -6.23 -17.80
C ASN A 593 27.30 -6.74 -16.35
N TYR A 594 28.01 -6.00 -15.50
CA TYR A 594 28.22 -6.32 -14.09
C TYR A 594 28.25 -5.04 -13.23
N ASP A 595 27.97 -5.20 -11.93
CA ASP A 595 27.60 -4.08 -11.05
C ASP A 595 28.73 -3.09 -10.78
N ARG A 596 29.98 -3.54 -10.70
CA ARG A 596 31.12 -2.61 -10.50
C ARG A 596 31.29 -1.66 -11.67
N TYR A 597 31.06 -2.14 -12.90
CA TYR A 597 31.12 -1.31 -14.09
C TYR A 597 29.88 -0.41 -14.15
N ASP A 598 28.69 -1.00 -13.98
CA ASP A 598 27.40 -0.33 -14.15
C ASP A 598 26.43 -0.60 -12.99
N PRO A 599 26.52 0.19 -11.90
CA PRO A 599 25.80 -0.07 -10.66
C PRO A 599 24.28 -0.19 -10.82
N GLY A 600 23.72 -1.26 -10.25
CA GLY A 600 22.28 -1.55 -10.27
C GLY A 600 21.76 -2.17 -11.59
N ARG A 601 22.64 -2.35 -12.60
CA ARG A 601 22.27 -2.90 -13.92
C ARG A 601 23.02 -4.18 -14.28
N ALA A 602 23.44 -4.95 -13.27
CA ALA A 602 24.16 -6.20 -13.48
C ALA A 602 23.31 -7.23 -14.24
N SER A 603 24.00 -8.05 -15.02
CA SER A 603 23.44 -9.06 -15.91
C SER A 603 24.17 -10.38 -15.65
N ALA A 604 24.55 -11.14 -16.67
CA ALA A 604 25.32 -12.37 -16.51
C ALA A 604 26.81 -12.14 -16.18
N GLY A 605 27.35 -10.94 -16.43
CA GLY A 605 28.78 -10.67 -16.27
C GLY A 605 29.64 -11.27 -17.39
N SER A 606 30.94 -11.36 -17.21
CA SER A 606 31.90 -11.86 -18.20
C SER A 606 32.65 -13.10 -17.70
N CYS A 607 33.58 -13.61 -18.51
CA CYS A 607 34.47 -14.70 -18.11
C CYS A 607 35.15 -14.39 -16.77
N HIS A 608 35.70 -13.19 -16.63
CA HIS A 608 36.47 -12.76 -15.45
C HIS A 608 35.63 -12.11 -14.35
N TRP A 609 34.41 -11.67 -14.67
CA TRP A 609 33.59 -10.84 -13.78
C TRP A 609 32.21 -11.44 -13.59
N ALA A 610 31.96 -12.03 -12.42
CA ALA A 610 30.61 -12.36 -11.99
C ALA A 610 29.78 -11.07 -11.76
N PRO A 611 28.44 -11.15 -11.69
CA PRO A 611 27.58 -9.98 -11.56
C PRO A 611 27.95 -9.04 -10.40
N ASN A 612 28.49 -9.58 -9.30
CA ASN A 612 28.86 -8.83 -8.10
C ASN A 612 30.37 -8.54 -7.94
N SER A 613 31.20 -9.00 -8.87
CA SER A 613 32.67 -8.97 -8.75
C SER A 613 33.20 -7.56 -8.55
N LEU A 614 34.16 -7.43 -7.63
CA LEU A 614 34.83 -6.16 -7.33
C LEU A 614 36.26 -6.09 -7.88
N ARG A 615 36.80 -7.18 -8.42
CA ARG A 615 38.10 -7.24 -9.11
C ARG A 615 38.07 -8.43 -10.08
N ASP A 616 39.13 -8.54 -10.88
CA ASP A 616 39.33 -9.66 -11.79
C ASP A 616 39.29 -11.00 -11.04
N TYR A 617 38.59 -12.00 -11.59
CA TYR A 617 38.46 -13.35 -11.05
C TYR A 617 37.76 -13.44 -9.67
N ASP A 618 37.00 -12.41 -9.30
CA ASP A 618 36.32 -12.31 -8.00
C ASP A 618 34.98 -13.06 -7.97
N TRP A 619 34.98 -14.34 -8.36
CA TRP A 619 33.77 -15.18 -8.41
C TRP A 619 33.29 -15.64 -7.02
N GLY A 620 34.18 -15.65 -6.02
CA GLY A 620 33.86 -16.04 -4.64
C GLY A 620 33.21 -14.93 -3.80
N ASN A 621 32.97 -13.75 -4.37
CA ASN A 621 32.44 -12.62 -3.63
C ASN A 621 31.00 -12.89 -3.14
N SER A 622 30.77 -12.84 -1.84
CA SER A 622 29.45 -13.10 -1.24
C SER A 622 28.52 -11.89 -1.22
N ARG A 623 28.98 -10.73 -1.74
CA ARG A 623 28.17 -9.50 -1.75
C ARG A 623 26.88 -9.71 -2.56
N PRO A 624 25.70 -9.47 -1.98
CA PRO A 624 24.45 -9.53 -2.71
C PRO A 624 24.37 -8.40 -3.75
N VAL A 625 23.86 -8.72 -4.94
CA VAL A 625 23.64 -7.75 -6.00
C VAL A 625 22.36 -8.03 -6.76
N PHE A 626 21.64 -7.00 -7.19
CA PHE A 626 20.53 -7.18 -8.13
C PHE A 626 21.09 -7.52 -9.51
N SER A 627 20.59 -8.60 -10.13
CA SER A 627 20.98 -9.02 -11.47
C SER A 627 19.78 -9.50 -12.29
N THR A 628 19.83 -9.25 -13.59
CA THR A 628 18.90 -9.75 -14.61
C THR A 628 19.39 -11.03 -15.29
N CYS A 629 20.43 -11.69 -14.76
CA CYS A 629 21.07 -12.87 -15.39
C CYS A 629 20.10 -13.99 -15.78
N ASP A 630 19.05 -14.24 -15.01
CA ASP A 630 18.06 -15.31 -15.29
C ASP A 630 17.07 -14.94 -16.41
N ASP A 631 16.90 -13.65 -16.73
CA ASP A 631 16.02 -13.19 -17.81
C ASP A 631 16.59 -13.56 -19.20
N TRP A 632 17.90 -13.84 -19.29
CA TRP A 632 18.56 -14.23 -20.55
C TRP A 632 18.12 -15.60 -21.08
N PHE A 633 17.57 -16.47 -20.24
CA PHE A 633 16.89 -17.68 -20.72
C PHE A 633 15.61 -17.35 -21.51
N ASN A 634 15.04 -16.15 -21.33
CA ASN A 634 13.88 -15.67 -22.07
C ASN A 634 14.22 -14.94 -23.38
N TRP A 635 15.51 -14.85 -23.73
CA TRP A 635 15.93 -14.24 -24.98
C TRP A 635 15.22 -14.86 -26.20
N PRO A 636 14.72 -14.06 -27.17
CA PRO A 636 14.88 -12.61 -27.31
C PRO A 636 13.87 -11.72 -26.56
N ASN A 637 12.92 -12.31 -25.84
CA ASN A 637 11.79 -11.61 -25.22
C ASN A 637 12.10 -11.22 -23.76
N LEU A 638 13.22 -10.56 -23.53
CA LEU A 638 13.62 -10.12 -22.18
C LEU A 638 12.51 -9.30 -21.51
N THR A 639 12.23 -9.59 -20.24
CA THR A 639 11.18 -8.92 -19.46
C THR A 639 11.73 -7.82 -18.55
N GLY A 640 13.04 -7.79 -18.32
CA GLY A 640 13.70 -6.98 -17.30
C GLY A 640 13.59 -7.58 -15.89
N ALA A 641 13.07 -8.79 -15.75
CA ALA A 641 12.97 -9.46 -14.47
C ALA A 641 14.37 -9.73 -13.88
N GLY A 642 14.56 -9.42 -12.60
CA GLY A 642 15.79 -9.71 -11.88
C GLY A 642 15.53 -10.14 -10.44
N ARG A 643 16.61 -10.49 -9.75
CA ARG A 643 16.61 -10.81 -8.32
C ARG A 643 17.97 -10.50 -7.70
N ILE A 644 18.02 -10.55 -6.37
CA ILE A 644 19.30 -10.56 -5.67
C ILE A 644 20.00 -11.91 -5.91
N VAL A 645 21.27 -11.84 -6.28
CA VAL A 645 22.18 -12.99 -6.50
C VAL A 645 23.45 -12.85 -5.66
N THR A 646 24.10 -13.96 -5.35
CA THR A 646 25.39 -14.06 -4.63
C THR A 646 26.29 -15.11 -5.31
N CYS A 647 27.51 -15.29 -4.81
CA CYS A 647 28.40 -16.35 -5.32
C CYS A 647 27.81 -17.75 -5.22
N ASP A 648 26.86 -18.01 -4.33
CA ASP A 648 26.18 -19.30 -4.21
C ASP A 648 25.41 -19.66 -5.50
N ASP A 649 24.94 -18.66 -6.26
CA ASP A 649 24.23 -18.88 -7.53
C ASP A 649 25.11 -19.53 -8.60
N TRP A 650 26.42 -19.29 -8.56
CA TRP A 650 27.38 -19.73 -9.58
C TRP A 650 28.52 -20.58 -9.00
N GLY A 651 28.32 -21.21 -7.85
CA GLY A 651 29.22 -22.23 -7.32
C GLY A 651 30.21 -21.77 -6.24
N GLY A 652 29.94 -20.66 -5.56
CA GLY A 652 30.65 -20.25 -4.34
C GLY A 652 32.12 -19.86 -4.56
N GLY A 653 32.49 -19.48 -5.78
CA GLY A 653 33.87 -19.20 -6.18
C GLY A 653 34.59 -20.36 -6.87
N ASP A 654 33.94 -21.52 -7.04
CA ASP A 654 34.46 -22.56 -7.92
C ASP A 654 34.42 -22.07 -9.38
N MET A 655 35.60 -22.04 -10.01
CA MET A 655 35.78 -21.54 -11.37
C MET A 655 35.00 -22.38 -12.40
N ARG A 656 34.98 -23.70 -12.28
CA ARG A 656 34.30 -24.58 -13.24
C ARG A 656 32.80 -24.37 -13.16
N GLU A 657 32.25 -24.30 -11.95
CA GLU A 657 30.83 -24.05 -11.75
C GLU A 657 30.42 -22.65 -12.20
N HIS A 658 31.25 -21.61 -11.99
CA HIS A 658 31.00 -20.28 -12.52
C HIS A 658 30.92 -20.28 -14.05
N HIS A 659 31.91 -20.84 -14.74
CA HIS A 659 31.91 -20.87 -16.20
C HIS A 659 30.76 -21.71 -16.76
N LYS A 660 30.41 -22.84 -16.12
CA LYS A 660 29.19 -23.60 -16.48
C LYS A 660 27.93 -22.76 -16.28
N TRP A 661 27.84 -22.00 -15.21
CA TRP A 661 26.72 -21.11 -14.92
C TRP A 661 26.60 -19.98 -15.96
N TRP A 662 27.71 -19.39 -16.37
CA TRP A 662 27.77 -18.32 -17.37
C TRP A 662 27.44 -18.83 -18.78
N LEU A 663 28.10 -19.91 -19.23
CA LEU A 663 27.87 -20.51 -20.54
C LEU A 663 26.42 -20.98 -20.72
N LYS A 664 25.77 -21.50 -19.67
CA LYS A 664 24.36 -21.90 -19.70
C LYS A 664 23.40 -20.76 -20.04
N ARG A 665 23.78 -19.51 -19.74
CA ARG A 665 22.96 -18.33 -20.01
C ARG A 665 23.17 -17.75 -21.40
N ILE A 666 24.15 -18.26 -22.16
CA ILE A 666 24.31 -17.87 -23.56
C ILE A 666 23.04 -18.26 -24.32
N PRO A 667 22.38 -17.29 -24.97
CA PRO A 667 21.13 -17.52 -25.66
C PRO A 667 21.20 -18.63 -26.72
N HIS A 668 20.14 -19.44 -26.76
CA HIS A 668 20.05 -20.58 -27.67
C HIS A 668 18.64 -20.77 -28.26
N ALA A 669 17.78 -19.75 -28.17
CA ALA A 669 16.49 -19.72 -28.82
C ALA A 669 16.63 -19.59 -30.34
N GLU A 670 15.78 -20.25 -31.11
CA GLU A 670 15.82 -20.16 -32.58
C GLU A 670 15.27 -18.81 -33.12
N GLY A 671 15.55 -18.54 -34.39
CA GLY A 671 15.10 -17.33 -35.09
C GLY A 671 16.17 -16.23 -35.19
N VAL A 672 15.75 -15.10 -35.76
CA VAL A 672 16.55 -13.89 -35.98
C VAL A 672 15.95 -12.76 -35.16
N ASN A 673 16.79 -12.03 -34.43
CA ASN A 673 16.38 -10.88 -33.63
C ASN A 673 16.09 -9.66 -34.52
N ALA A 674 15.44 -8.64 -33.96
CA ALA A 674 15.21 -7.35 -34.60
C ALA A 674 16.50 -6.63 -35.03
N ASP A 675 17.64 -6.91 -34.39
CA ASP A 675 18.97 -6.39 -34.78
C ASP A 675 19.58 -7.11 -36.01
N GLY A 676 18.90 -8.12 -36.56
CA GLY A 676 19.34 -8.91 -37.70
C GLY A 676 20.30 -10.07 -37.35
N LYS A 677 20.64 -10.26 -36.07
CA LYS A 677 21.50 -11.35 -35.58
C LYS A 677 20.68 -12.56 -35.17
N GLN A 678 21.31 -13.74 -35.13
CA GLN A 678 20.69 -14.97 -34.66
C GLN A 678 20.33 -14.86 -33.18
N ASN A 679 19.16 -15.36 -32.80
CA ASN A 679 18.78 -15.47 -31.40
C ASN A 679 19.63 -16.52 -30.65
N ASN A 680 20.06 -17.57 -31.35
CA ASN A 680 20.91 -18.62 -30.82
C ASN A 680 22.38 -18.23 -31.05
N TRP A 681 23.07 -17.76 -30.01
CA TRP A 681 24.43 -17.26 -30.09
C TRP A 681 25.48 -18.36 -30.21
N TRP A 682 25.14 -19.62 -29.88
CA TRP A 682 26.01 -20.76 -30.11
C TRP A 682 26.29 -21.02 -31.60
N LYS A 683 25.39 -20.56 -32.48
CA LYS A 683 25.61 -20.52 -33.93
C LYS A 683 26.84 -19.69 -34.31
N TYR A 684 27.13 -18.64 -33.56
CA TYR A 684 28.34 -17.85 -33.73
C TYR A 684 29.53 -18.49 -33.02
N ILE A 685 29.39 -18.83 -31.74
CA ILE A 685 30.52 -19.26 -30.89
C ILE A 685 31.12 -20.60 -31.35
N ALA A 686 30.26 -21.57 -31.69
CA ALA A 686 30.68 -22.91 -32.11
C ALA A 686 30.75 -23.03 -33.65
N ASP A 687 29.77 -22.51 -34.38
CA ASP A 687 29.67 -22.64 -35.85
C ASP A 687 30.03 -21.35 -36.63
N PHE A 688 31.08 -20.65 -36.19
CA PHE A 688 31.52 -19.36 -36.75
C PHE A 688 31.78 -19.34 -38.26
N ASN A 689 31.99 -20.49 -38.92
CA ASN A 689 32.13 -20.52 -40.38
C ASN A 689 30.79 -20.41 -41.13
N ALA A 690 29.67 -20.76 -40.49
CA ALA A 690 28.37 -20.77 -41.14
C ALA A 690 27.77 -19.35 -41.30
N TYR A 691 28.21 -18.39 -40.49
CA TYR A 691 27.59 -17.06 -40.41
C TYR A 691 28.53 -15.96 -40.91
N PRO A 692 28.03 -14.98 -41.70
CA PRO A 692 28.86 -13.90 -42.22
C PRO A 692 29.35 -12.94 -41.12
N GLU A 693 28.63 -12.79 -40.01
CA GLU A 693 29.00 -11.89 -38.91
C GLU A 693 30.27 -12.32 -38.17
N THR A 694 30.66 -13.58 -38.35
CA THR A 694 31.85 -14.20 -37.77
C THR A 694 32.90 -14.55 -38.82
N ARG A 695 32.83 -13.96 -40.02
CA ARG A 695 33.80 -14.19 -41.11
C ARG A 695 34.73 -13.02 -41.39
#